data_AF-A0A1I1SS39-F1
#
_entry.id   AF-A0A1I1SS39-F1
#
_cell.length_a   1.000
_cell.length_b   1.000
_cell.length_c   1.000
_cell.angle_alpha   90.00
_cell.angle_beta   90.00
_cell.angle_gamma   90.00
#
_symmetry.space_group_name_H-M   'P 1'
#
loop_
_entity.id
_entity.type
_entity.pdbx_description
1 polymer ?
#
loop_
_entity_poly.entity_id
_entity_poly.type
_entity_poly.pdbx_seq_one_letter_code
_entity_poly.pdbx_strand_id
1 'polypeptide(L)'
;MLLATDLDGTFLAGDPEDRLSLYQTIAAHPEIQLAYVTGRSLEAVLPLLADPTLPQPDFIIADVGATFVHGDSLQPIQQLQGQVDARWPGESQVAQALEGFGLERQDVPQARRCSYFCTPEQAADPALAQVAETLGCDLLYSADRYLDFLPKGVNKGTSLKALVEWLGLDDGEVLACGDTLNDLNMLDGTYKGVCVGESEPNLIKATEHQSWILQADRPGCGGILQAFVHFGFLGEHGIAAEKRTATKPGRAELVMVYHRLPYEEHRGADGKVQRRRPTSPNGIIPTLMSFFGDSRPGSWVAWAVDEGGDEPFETHTTVDAERYPKLTAARVALSKQEVDIFYKRFSKEAFWPTLHTFWERARFDEDDWQVFLKVNRAFAERTAKEAAEGAVVWLHDYNLWMVPGYLRELRPDLRIAFFHHTYFPSADVFNVLPWRRQIIGSLLQCDYIGFHIPRQVENFVDVARGVTPLQTVSRQNCAPRFVTYGCAVGLERMTTAVDTGSRVVKLGAHPVGLDIERVRNALAQDKTREQMANLREELSGIKLILSVERLDYTKGILEKLQAYERLLADNPELHKKITLVSICVPAAREMTIYDELQSQIEQAVGRINGRFARVGWTPVQFFFRSFPFDEVVAWYAMADVMWITPLRDGLNLVAKEFIATQGLTDGQGVLALSEFAGAAAELKGALLTNPHDTADLAQTCYLALNMPKAEARARLRELFDIVSYNDIRRWGDEFLAGVAEPEEEAENVLRLAAG
;
A
#
# COMPACT_ATOMS: atom_id res chain seq x y z
N MET A 1 25.42 23.77 -6.13
CA MET A 1 25.30 24.46 -4.81
C MET A 1 24.93 23.43 -3.76
N LEU A 2 25.28 23.65 -2.49
CA LEU A 2 24.85 22.81 -1.37
C LEU A 2 23.75 23.52 -0.57
N LEU A 3 22.56 22.94 -0.51
CA LEU A 3 21.50 23.32 0.41
C LEU A 3 21.66 22.50 1.70
N ALA A 4 22.19 23.11 2.75
CA ALA A 4 22.35 22.50 4.06
C ALA A 4 21.28 23.02 5.01
N THR A 5 20.39 22.15 5.48
CA THR A 5 19.19 22.58 6.19
C THR A 5 18.92 21.74 7.44
N ASP A 6 18.50 22.40 8.51
CA ASP A 6 17.80 21.69 9.58
C ASP A 6 16.44 21.20 9.08
N LEU A 7 15.89 20.20 9.77
CA LEU A 7 14.62 19.56 9.42
C LEU A 7 13.43 20.20 10.15
N ASP A 8 13.54 20.34 11.47
CA ASP A 8 12.45 20.75 12.34
C ASP A 8 12.33 22.27 12.30
N GLY A 9 11.12 22.82 12.17
CA GLY A 9 10.92 24.28 12.03
C GLY A 9 11.47 24.91 10.73
N THR A 10 12.29 24.17 9.99
CA THR A 10 12.98 24.62 8.76
C THR A 10 12.52 23.82 7.52
N PHE A 11 13.12 22.67 7.21
CA PHE A 11 12.85 21.96 5.94
C PHE A 11 11.52 21.19 5.89
N LEU A 12 10.96 20.82 7.03
CA LEU A 12 9.67 20.11 7.13
C LEU A 12 8.50 21.07 7.45
N ALA A 13 8.80 22.34 7.68
CA ALA A 13 7.87 23.37 8.16
C ALA A 13 7.49 24.37 7.06
N GLY A 14 6.59 25.29 7.42
CA GLY A 14 5.99 26.25 6.50
C GLY A 14 4.69 25.76 5.88
N ASP A 15 4.08 26.62 5.06
CA ASP A 15 2.81 26.31 4.40
C ASP A 15 2.97 25.16 3.37
N PRO A 16 1.97 24.28 3.19
CA PRO A 16 2.02 23.21 2.19
C PRO A 16 2.41 23.66 0.78
N GLU A 17 1.98 24.85 0.33
CA GLU A 17 2.32 25.36 -1.00
C GLU A 17 3.82 25.66 -1.14
N ASP A 18 4.45 26.15 -0.06
CA ASP A 18 5.88 26.43 -0.04
C ASP A 18 6.73 25.17 0.04
N ARG A 19 6.32 24.19 0.85
CA ARG A 19 7.00 22.90 0.91
C ARG A 19 7.00 22.22 -0.45
N LEU A 20 5.82 22.19 -1.08
CA LEU A 20 5.65 21.68 -2.43
C LEU A 20 6.57 22.38 -3.43
N SER A 21 6.55 23.72 -3.42
CA SER A 21 7.36 24.53 -4.33
C SER A 21 8.85 24.26 -4.14
N LEU A 22 9.33 24.22 -2.89
CA LEU A 22 10.74 23.95 -2.60
C LEU A 22 11.16 22.55 -3.05
N TYR A 23 10.38 21.52 -2.71
CA TYR A 23 10.73 20.14 -3.04
C TYR A 23 10.73 19.91 -4.56
N GLN A 24 9.79 20.52 -5.28
CA GLN A 24 9.77 20.49 -6.74
C GLN A 24 10.97 21.22 -7.34
N THR A 25 11.33 22.38 -6.81
CA THR A 25 12.52 23.11 -7.26
C THR A 25 13.79 22.30 -7.05
N ILE A 26 13.96 21.65 -5.89
CA ILE A 26 15.10 20.75 -5.66
C ILE A 26 15.10 19.61 -6.67
N ALA A 27 13.95 18.98 -6.93
CA ALA A 27 13.85 17.88 -7.88
C ALA A 27 14.09 18.31 -9.34
N ALA A 28 13.76 19.55 -9.70
CA ALA A 28 13.95 20.10 -11.05
C ALA A 28 15.40 20.54 -11.32
N HIS A 29 16.16 20.81 -10.26
CA HIS A 29 17.53 21.34 -10.30
C HIS A 29 18.54 20.35 -9.68
N PRO A 30 18.99 19.32 -10.43
CA PRO A 30 19.91 18.29 -9.94
C PRO A 30 21.29 18.82 -9.54
N GLU A 31 21.62 20.07 -9.87
CA GLU A 31 22.81 20.79 -9.40
C GLU A 31 22.73 21.27 -7.94
N ILE A 32 21.54 21.20 -7.32
CA ILE A 32 21.34 21.41 -5.89
C ILE A 32 21.64 20.10 -5.18
N GLN A 33 22.76 20.06 -4.46
CA GLN A 33 23.03 18.99 -3.52
C GLN A 33 22.31 19.30 -2.20
N LEU A 34 21.56 18.34 -1.66
CA LEU A 34 20.77 18.50 -0.44
C LEU A 34 21.46 17.78 0.74
N ALA A 35 21.73 18.52 1.80
CA ALA A 35 22.23 17.98 3.06
C ALA A 35 21.25 18.21 4.21
N TYR A 36 20.78 17.13 4.84
CA TYR A 36 20.04 17.23 6.10
C TYR A 36 21.03 17.37 7.24
N VAL A 37 20.99 18.50 7.95
CA VAL A 37 21.88 18.80 9.08
C VAL A 37 21.04 18.92 10.35
N THR A 38 20.85 17.78 11.02
CA THR A 38 19.82 17.64 12.04
C THR A 38 20.34 17.17 13.41
N GLY A 39 19.63 17.56 14.47
CA GLY A 39 19.82 17.01 15.81
C GLY A 39 19.22 15.62 16.00
N ARG A 40 18.40 15.15 15.05
CA ARG A 40 17.81 13.80 15.05
C ARG A 40 18.89 12.73 14.89
N SER A 41 18.69 11.57 15.49
CA SER A 41 19.51 10.40 15.18
C SER A 41 19.25 9.90 13.77
N LEU A 42 20.20 9.16 13.19
CA LEU A 42 20.03 8.62 11.84
C LEU A 42 18.75 7.75 11.74
N GLU A 43 18.45 6.96 12.78
CA GLU A 43 17.23 6.14 12.83
C GLU A 43 15.95 6.99 12.80
N ALA A 44 15.94 8.15 13.46
CA ALA A 44 14.81 9.08 13.44
C ALA A 44 14.64 9.83 12.10
N VAL A 45 15.67 9.81 11.24
CA VAL A 45 15.60 10.35 9.87
C VAL A 45 15.05 9.30 8.88
N LEU A 46 15.18 8.00 9.18
CA LEU A 46 14.74 6.92 8.28
C LEU A 46 13.27 7.04 7.81
N PRO A 47 12.29 7.40 8.65
CA PRO A 47 10.91 7.58 8.20
C PRO A 47 10.77 8.68 7.14
N LEU A 48 11.56 9.76 7.23
CA LEU A 48 11.54 10.84 6.26
C LEU A 48 12.07 10.38 4.90
N LEU A 49 13.11 9.56 4.90
CA LEU A 49 13.64 8.94 3.67
C LEU A 49 12.69 7.90 3.07
N ALA A 50 11.71 7.43 3.84
CA ALA A 50 10.66 6.55 3.34
C ALA A 50 9.47 7.33 2.76
N ASP A 51 9.36 8.63 3.05
CA ASP A 51 8.30 9.48 2.53
C ASP A 51 8.63 9.89 1.08
N PRO A 52 7.85 9.41 0.08
CA PRO A 52 8.13 9.72 -1.32
C PRO A 52 7.82 11.17 -1.71
N THR A 53 7.24 11.97 -0.81
CA THR A 53 6.97 13.40 -1.02
C THR A 53 8.16 14.29 -0.66
N LEU A 54 9.15 13.75 0.07
CA LEU A 54 10.35 14.48 0.43
C LEU A 54 11.46 14.22 -0.61
N PRO A 55 12.24 15.25 -0.98
CA PRO A 55 13.39 15.06 -1.85
C PRO A 55 14.47 14.28 -1.10
N GLN A 56 15.04 13.27 -1.77
CA GLN A 56 16.14 12.47 -1.23
C GLN A 56 17.37 13.38 -1.00
N PRO A 57 17.95 13.42 0.20
CA PRO A 57 19.19 14.13 0.43
C PRO A 57 20.38 13.39 -0.18
N ASP A 58 21.39 14.13 -0.63
CA ASP A 58 22.70 13.58 -1.00
C ASP A 58 23.52 13.20 0.23
N PHE A 59 23.38 13.99 1.31
CA PHE A 59 24.14 13.82 2.54
C PHE A 59 23.26 13.98 3.79
N ILE A 60 23.59 13.25 4.84
CA ILE A 60 22.93 13.37 6.13
C ILE A 60 24.00 13.55 7.20
N ILE A 61 23.90 14.66 7.92
CA ILE A 61 24.60 14.95 9.16
C ILE A 61 23.58 14.81 10.29
N ALA A 62 23.67 13.70 11.03
CA ALA A 62 22.74 13.34 12.10
C ALA A 62 23.45 13.37 13.47
N ASP A 63 22.69 13.09 14.54
CA ASP A 63 23.18 13.00 15.91
C ASP A 63 23.91 14.28 16.35
N VAL A 64 23.34 15.45 16.00
CA VAL A 64 23.89 16.78 16.32
C VAL A 64 25.28 17.01 15.68
N GLY A 65 25.58 16.31 14.58
CA GLY A 65 26.86 16.44 13.87
C GLY A 65 27.78 15.23 14.01
N ALA A 66 27.43 14.22 14.82
CA ALA A 66 28.31 13.09 15.10
C ALA A 66 28.24 11.94 14.07
N THR A 67 27.25 11.98 13.16
CA THR A 67 27.07 10.95 12.14
C THR A 67 27.07 11.56 10.75
N PHE A 68 27.93 11.05 9.85
CA PHE A 68 28.01 11.45 8.44
C PHE A 68 27.71 10.26 7.53
N VAL A 69 26.63 10.34 6.77
CA VAL A 69 26.30 9.30 5.78
C VAL A 69 25.89 9.90 4.43
N HIS A 70 26.11 9.13 3.38
CA HIS A 70 25.47 9.37 2.09
C HIS A 70 23.96 9.12 2.21
N GLY A 71 23.13 10.01 1.68
CA GLY A 71 21.68 9.91 1.86
C GLY A 71 21.03 8.78 1.05
N ASP A 72 21.64 8.34 -0.04
CA ASP A 72 21.15 7.26 -0.90
C ASP A 72 21.39 5.85 -0.32
N SER A 73 22.57 5.64 0.23
CA SER A 73 23.10 4.33 0.62
C SER A 73 23.22 4.17 2.13
N LEU A 74 23.10 5.29 2.87
CA LEU A 74 23.33 5.38 4.31
C LEU A 74 24.71 4.89 4.75
N GLN A 75 25.65 4.78 3.79
CA GLN A 75 27.02 4.39 4.08
C GLN A 75 27.76 5.57 4.72
N PRO A 76 28.59 5.31 5.75
CA PRO A 76 29.39 6.36 6.36
C PRO A 76 30.34 7.00 5.36
N ILE A 77 30.45 8.33 5.39
CA ILE A 77 31.50 9.07 4.68
C ILE A 77 32.80 8.84 5.46
N GLN A 78 33.51 7.76 5.16
CA GLN A 78 34.62 7.21 5.96
C GLN A 78 35.65 8.25 6.44
N GLN A 79 36.03 9.19 5.58
CA GLN A 79 37.02 10.22 5.92
C GLN A 79 36.52 11.20 6.99
N LEU A 80 35.24 11.54 6.96
CA LEU A 80 34.61 12.45 7.94
C LEU A 80 34.22 11.68 9.19
N GLN A 81 33.57 10.52 9.03
CA GLN A 81 33.15 9.68 10.15
C GLN A 81 34.34 9.22 11.00
N GLY A 82 35.46 8.85 10.38
CA GLY A 82 36.66 8.43 11.10
C GLY A 82 37.26 9.50 12.01
N GLN A 83 37.08 10.79 11.68
CA GLN A 83 37.54 11.89 12.53
C GLN A 83 36.68 12.04 13.79
N VAL A 84 35.38 11.79 13.67
CA VAL A 84 34.46 11.78 14.81
C VAL A 84 34.72 10.56 15.69
N ASP A 85 34.87 9.38 15.07
CA ASP A 85 35.09 8.11 15.78
C ASP A 85 36.39 8.13 16.59
N ALA A 86 37.44 8.78 16.08
CA ALA A 86 38.71 8.95 16.81
C ALA A 86 38.59 9.81 18.08
N ARG A 87 37.52 10.62 18.21
CA ARG A 87 37.28 11.50 19.36
C ARG A 87 36.19 10.97 20.30
N TRP A 88 35.48 9.91 19.93
CA TRP A 88 34.38 9.38 20.73
C TRP A 88 34.88 8.33 21.73
N PRO A 89 34.70 8.52 23.05
CA PRO A 89 35.12 7.54 24.05
C PRO A 89 34.27 6.25 24.04
N GLY A 90 33.10 6.25 23.40
CA GLY A 90 32.19 5.10 23.39
C GLY A 90 31.11 5.19 24.48
N GLU A 91 29.93 4.67 24.16
CA GLU A 91 28.73 4.82 25.00
C GLU A 91 28.90 4.21 26.39
N SER A 92 29.52 3.02 26.50
CA SER A 92 29.71 2.34 27.78
C SER A 92 30.57 3.15 28.75
N GLN A 93 31.55 3.90 28.27
CA GLN A 93 32.41 4.72 29.12
C GLN A 93 31.63 5.94 29.66
N VAL A 94 30.81 6.56 28.82
CA VAL A 94 29.93 7.66 29.23
C VAL A 94 28.89 7.17 30.25
N ALA A 95 28.22 6.05 29.97
CA ALA A 95 27.23 5.47 30.87
C ALA A 95 27.84 5.12 32.24
N GLN A 96 29.02 4.46 32.26
CA GLN A 96 29.71 4.11 33.50
C GLN A 96 30.10 5.35 34.32
N ALA A 97 30.56 6.41 33.65
CA ALA A 97 30.91 7.66 34.34
C ALA A 97 29.68 8.37 34.94
N LEU A 98 28.47 8.07 34.45
CA LEU A 98 27.23 8.72 34.86
C LEU A 98 26.37 7.91 35.86
N GLU A 99 26.72 6.64 36.15
CA GLU A 99 25.98 5.79 37.10
C GLU A 99 25.75 6.45 38.48
N GLY A 100 26.70 7.30 38.92
CA GLY A 100 26.63 7.99 40.22
C GLY A 100 25.77 9.26 40.25
N PHE A 101 25.30 9.76 39.10
CA PHE A 101 24.59 11.05 39.01
C PHE A 101 23.06 10.91 39.05
N GLY A 102 22.52 9.69 39.02
CA GLY A 102 21.08 9.45 39.06
C GLY A 102 20.32 10.00 37.85
N LEU A 103 21.02 10.19 36.72
CA LEU A 103 20.42 10.64 35.46
C LEU A 103 19.82 9.45 34.72
N GLU A 104 18.62 9.64 34.17
CA GLU A 104 17.95 8.63 33.34
C GLU A 104 18.36 8.82 31.87
N ARG A 105 18.92 7.78 31.25
CA ARG A 105 19.25 7.80 29.83
C ARG A 105 17.97 7.73 28.99
N GLN A 106 17.90 8.50 27.91
CA GLN A 106 16.79 8.38 26.97
C GLN A 106 16.82 7.01 26.28
N ASP A 107 15.67 6.33 26.23
CA ASP A 107 15.46 5.07 25.52
C ASP A 107 15.14 5.32 24.04
N VAL A 108 16.06 6.00 23.36
CA VAL A 108 15.96 6.30 21.92
C VAL A 108 17.29 5.97 21.22
N PRO A 109 17.25 5.54 19.95
CA PRO A 109 18.46 5.27 19.19
C PRO A 109 19.33 6.52 19.03
N GLN A 110 20.62 6.38 19.33
CA GLN A 110 21.63 7.44 19.30
C GLN A 110 22.94 6.83 18.81
N ALA A 111 23.71 7.56 18.00
CA ALA A 111 25.04 7.11 17.56
C ALA A 111 26.09 8.17 17.89
N ARG A 112 27.13 7.78 18.65
CA ARG A 112 28.17 8.71 19.15
C ARG A 112 27.62 9.91 19.91
N ARG A 113 26.49 9.69 20.59
CA ARG A 113 25.79 10.65 21.44
C ARG A 113 25.22 9.87 22.62
N CYS A 114 25.24 10.48 23.80
CA CYS A 114 24.51 9.95 24.95
C CYS A 114 23.66 11.06 25.58
N SER A 115 22.35 10.90 25.46
CA SER A 115 21.34 11.84 25.92
C SER A 115 20.69 11.35 27.21
N TYR A 116 20.64 12.24 28.20
CA TYR A 116 20.03 11.98 29.50
C TYR A 116 18.94 13.02 29.80
N PHE A 117 17.90 12.60 30.53
CA PHE A 117 16.97 13.53 31.16
C PHE A 117 17.68 14.22 32.33
N CYS A 118 17.70 15.55 32.33
CA CYS A 118 18.44 16.35 33.27
C CYS A 118 17.70 17.66 33.57
N THR A 119 17.53 17.99 34.84
CA THR A 119 16.99 19.30 35.27
C THR A 119 18.04 20.41 35.11
N PRO A 120 17.65 21.70 35.03
CA PRO A 120 18.60 22.81 34.96
C PRO A 120 19.60 22.81 36.12
N GLU A 121 19.15 22.44 37.33
CA GLU A 121 20.00 22.36 38.52
C GLU A 121 21.02 21.23 38.43
N GLN A 122 20.61 20.06 37.91
CA GLN A 122 21.52 18.94 37.68
C GLN A 122 22.53 19.26 36.57
N ALA A 123 22.09 19.89 35.48
CA ALA A 123 22.96 20.27 34.35
C ALA A 123 24.04 21.29 34.76
N ALA A 124 23.77 22.10 35.79
CA ALA A 124 24.71 23.05 36.35
C ALA A 124 25.76 22.42 37.30
N ASP A 125 25.69 21.10 37.58
CA ASP A 125 26.68 20.42 38.43
C ASP A 125 28.08 20.45 37.77
N PRO A 126 29.08 21.12 38.39
CA PRO A 126 30.44 21.19 37.85
C PRO A 126 31.09 19.82 37.66
N ALA A 127 30.66 18.80 38.41
CA ALA A 127 31.19 17.45 38.26
C ALA A 127 30.83 16.83 36.90
N LEU A 128 29.69 17.17 36.31
CA LEU A 128 29.32 16.72 34.95
C LEU A 128 30.25 17.31 33.88
N ALA A 129 30.57 18.61 34.01
CA ALA A 129 31.53 19.26 33.11
C ALA A 129 32.94 18.65 33.24
N GLN A 130 33.36 18.31 34.46
CA GLN A 130 34.64 17.63 34.70
C GLN A 130 34.67 16.20 34.13
N VAL A 131 33.56 15.46 34.23
CA VAL A 131 33.41 14.14 33.61
C VAL A 131 33.51 14.27 32.09
N ALA A 132 32.80 15.22 31.48
CA ALA A 132 32.87 15.47 30.05
C ALA A 132 34.30 15.80 29.60
N GLU A 133 35.01 16.68 30.32
CA GLU A 133 36.40 17.02 30.02
C GLU A 133 37.33 15.80 30.12
N THR A 134 37.17 14.98 31.16
CA THR A 134 37.97 13.76 31.37
C THR A 134 37.75 12.73 30.25
N LEU A 135 36.52 12.61 29.77
CA LEU A 135 36.15 11.69 28.69
C LEU A 135 36.48 12.24 27.29
N GLY A 136 36.91 13.51 27.18
CA GLY A 136 37.10 14.15 25.89
C GLY A 136 35.78 14.39 25.15
N CYS A 137 34.74 14.76 25.88
CA CYS A 137 33.42 15.10 25.37
C CYS A 137 33.14 16.61 25.47
N ASP A 138 32.23 17.07 24.63
CA ASP A 138 31.47 18.29 24.88
C ASP A 138 30.13 17.95 25.52
N LEU A 139 29.66 18.87 26.36
CA LEU A 139 28.43 18.76 27.11
C LEU A 139 27.45 19.81 26.58
N LEU A 140 26.33 19.37 26.04
CA LEU A 140 25.29 20.25 25.51
C LEU A 140 24.01 20.08 26.33
N TYR A 141 23.48 21.17 26.86
CA TYR A 141 22.18 21.19 27.52
C TYR A 141 21.16 21.85 26.60
N SER A 142 20.03 21.20 26.33
CA SER A 142 19.01 21.67 25.39
C SER A 142 17.58 21.46 25.91
N ALA A 143 16.66 22.30 25.41
CA ALA A 143 15.22 22.27 25.68
C ALA A 143 14.85 22.18 27.18
N ASP A 144 15.67 22.77 28.05
CA ASP A 144 15.54 22.73 29.50
C ASP A 144 15.32 21.32 30.10
N ARG A 145 15.81 20.29 29.40
CA ARG A 145 15.52 18.89 29.76
C ARG A 145 16.59 17.88 29.37
N TYR A 146 17.35 18.14 28.32
CA TYR A 146 18.23 17.13 27.73
C TYR A 146 19.68 17.51 27.92
N LEU A 147 20.46 16.57 28.46
CA LEU A 147 21.91 16.69 28.58
C LEU A 147 22.57 15.68 27.64
N ASP A 148 23.30 16.20 26.65
CA ASP A 148 23.94 15.44 25.59
C ASP A 148 25.46 15.44 25.78
N PHE A 149 26.04 14.24 25.84
CA PHE A 149 27.49 14.04 25.69
C PHE A 149 27.80 13.77 24.23
N LEU A 150 28.68 14.61 23.66
CA LEU A 150 29.10 14.57 22.25
C LEU A 150 30.62 14.46 22.15
N PRO A 151 31.18 13.96 21.04
CA PRO A 151 32.63 13.96 20.81
C PRO A 151 33.18 15.39 20.83
N LYS A 152 34.41 15.59 21.36
CA LYS A 152 35.00 16.94 21.47
C LYS A 152 35.02 17.69 20.13
N GLY A 153 34.49 18.92 20.14
CA GLY A 153 34.49 19.84 19.02
C GLY A 153 33.59 19.40 17.86
N VAL A 154 32.58 18.56 18.12
CA VAL A 154 31.61 18.09 17.13
C VAL A 154 30.25 18.74 17.41
N ASN A 155 29.76 19.50 16.42
CA ASN A 155 28.42 20.06 16.37
C ASN A 155 27.98 20.24 14.90
N LYS A 156 26.72 20.64 14.66
CA LYS A 156 26.17 20.87 13.31
C LYS A 156 27.07 21.75 12.43
N GLY A 157 27.60 22.85 12.97
CA GLY A 157 28.42 23.81 12.25
C GLY A 157 29.79 23.28 11.85
N THR A 158 30.54 22.73 12.81
CA THR A 158 31.85 22.11 12.54
C THR A 158 31.71 20.95 11.56
N SER A 159 30.60 20.20 11.65
CA SER A 159 30.34 19.07 10.79
C SER A 159 29.95 19.48 9.38
N LEU A 160 29.10 20.50 9.22
CA LEU A 160 28.82 21.08 7.91
C LEU A 160 30.10 21.59 7.25
N LYS A 161 30.94 22.30 8.00
CA LYS A 161 32.23 22.79 7.48
C LYS A 161 33.12 21.67 6.98
N ALA A 162 33.24 20.58 7.75
CA ALA A 162 34.02 19.41 7.32
C ALA A 162 33.44 18.77 6.04
N LEU A 163 32.12 18.73 5.89
CA LEU A 163 31.47 18.26 4.66
C LEU A 163 31.76 19.18 3.46
N VAL A 164 31.64 20.49 3.63
CA VAL A 164 31.92 21.50 2.59
C VAL A 164 33.37 21.41 2.12
N GLU A 165 34.32 21.33 3.06
CA GLU A 165 35.75 21.16 2.76
C GLU A 165 36.02 19.84 2.02
N TRP A 166 35.34 18.75 2.40
CA TRP A 166 35.46 17.45 1.74
C TRP A 166 34.91 17.45 0.32
N LEU A 167 33.80 18.16 0.08
CA LEU A 167 33.23 18.36 -1.25
C LEU A 167 34.06 19.31 -2.12
N GLY A 168 34.94 20.11 -1.52
CA GLY A 168 35.74 21.11 -2.22
C GLY A 168 34.89 22.27 -2.76
N LEU A 169 33.81 22.62 -2.06
CA LEU A 169 32.91 23.72 -2.44
C LEU A 169 33.41 25.05 -1.88
N ASP A 170 33.15 26.13 -2.62
CA ASP A 170 33.39 27.49 -2.13
C ASP A 170 32.27 27.94 -1.19
N ASP A 171 32.58 28.77 -0.18
CA ASP A 171 31.63 29.23 0.83
C ASP A 171 30.36 29.90 0.22
N GLY A 172 30.50 30.57 -0.93
CA GLY A 172 29.39 31.23 -1.62
C GLY A 172 28.43 30.29 -2.37
N GLU A 173 28.78 29.01 -2.47
CA GLU A 173 27.98 27.93 -3.07
C GLU A 173 27.16 27.15 -2.04
N VAL A 174 27.27 27.50 -0.76
CA VAL A 174 26.56 26.87 0.35
C VAL A 174 25.45 27.80 0.83
N LEU A 175 24.24 27.25 0.98
CA LEU A 175 23.13 27.89 1.68
C LEU A 175 22.83 27.08 2.95
N ALA A 176 23.07 27.68 4.11
CA ALA A 176 22.72 27.12 5.42
C ALA A 176 21.35 27.65 5.89
N CYS A 177 20.45 26.76 6.33
CA CYS A 177 19.10 27.11 6.75
C CYS A 177 18.78 26.60 8.16
N GLY A 178 18.26 27.45 9.04
CA GLY A 178 17.82 27.06 10.37
C GLY A 178 16.82 28.04 10.98
N ASP A 179 16.25 27.65 12.12
CA ASP A 179 15.24 28.43 12.86
C ASP A 179 15.54 28.58 14.36
N THR A 180 16.41 27.74 14.94
CA THR A 180 16.71 27.72 16.38
C THR A 180 18.12 28.18 16.71
N LEU A 181 18.37 28.57 17.97
CA LEU A 181 19.71 28.94 18.43
C LEU A 181 20.73 27.80 18.26
N ASN A 182 20.30 26.54 18.24
CA ASN A 182 21.18 25.39 17.99
C ASN A 182 21.76 25.38 16.57
N ASP A 183 21.11 26.09 15.64
CA ASP A 183 21.54 26.22 14.24
C ASP A 183 22.52 27.38 14.04
N LEU A 184 22.73 28.22 15.07
CA LEU A 184 23.63 29.37 15.02
C LEU A 184 25.04 28.96 14.55
N ASN A 185 25.56 27.85 15.05
CA ASN A 185 26.89 27.35 14.68
C ASN A 185 26.98 26.97 13.19
N MET A 186 25.86 26.58 12.58
CA MET A 186 25.77 26.31 11.14
C MET A 186 25.63 27.59 10.31
N LEU A 187 25.08 28.64 10.92
CA LEU A 187 24.84 29.96 10.34
C LEU A 187 25.98 30.96 10.62
N ASP A 188 27.13 30.55 11.19
CA ASP A 188 28.21 31.41 11.75
C ASP A 188 29.01 32.26 10.73
N GLY A 189 28.43 32.51 9.56
CA GLY A 189 28.76 33.69 8.75
C GLY A 189 29.80 33.56 7.65
N THR A 190 30.32 32.36 7.40
CA THR A 190 31.11 32.09 6.18
C THR A 190 30.20 31.78 4.99
N TYR A 191 29.11 31.05 5.21
CA TYR A 191 28.15 30.66 4.19
C TYR A 191 27.05 31.69 4.00
N LYS A 192 26.39 31.67 2.84
CA LYS A 192 25.08 32.31 2.73
C LYS A 192 24.14 31.58 3.67
N GLY A 193 23.40 32.32 4.49
CA GLY A 193 22.53 31.77 5.51
C GLY A 193 21.10 32.27 5.35
N VAL A 194 20.14 31.53 5.88
CA VAL A 194 18.79 32.02 6.13
C VAL A 194 18.30 31.58 7.51
N CYS A 195 17.90 32.57 8.31
CA CYS A 195 17.01 32.35 9.44
C CYS A 195 15.60 32.41 8.87
N VAL A 196 14.88 31.28 8.86
CA VAL A 196 13.53 31.22 8.30
C VAL A 196 12.55 32.04 9.15
N GLY A 197 11.41 32.45 8.60
CA GLY A 197 10.42 33.21 9.36
C GLY A 197 9.97 32.47 10.61
N GLU A 198 9.62 33.22 11.65
CA GLU A 198 9.28 32.69 12.99
C GLU A 198 10.46 32.02 13.74
N SER A 199 11.70 32.23 13.29
CA SER A 199 12.92 31.84 14.02
C SER A 199 12.95 32.36 15.46
N GLU A 200 13.66 31.64 16.33
CA GLU A 200 13.85 32.02 17.73
C GLU A 200 14.45 33.43 17.86
N PRO A 201 13.93 34.29 18.76
CA PRO A 201 14.42 35.66 18.93
C PRO A 201 15.93 35.75 19.24
N ASN A 202 16.46 34.76 19.96
CA ASN A 202 17.88 34.70 20.30
C ASN A 202 18.75 34.41 19.06
N LEU A 203 18.27 33.59 18.12
CA LEU A 203 18.96 33.34 16.85
C LEU A 203 18.97 34.60 15.99
N ILE A 204 17.82 35.27 15.86
CA ILE A 204 17.70 36.51 15.07
C ILE A 204 18.66 37.56 15.62
N LYS A 205 18.66 37.78 16.94
CA LYS A 205 19.56 38.75 17.58
C LYS A 205 21.04 38.42 17.40
N ALA A 206 21.40 37.14 17.32
CA ALA A 206 22.78 36.71 17.08
C ALA A 206 23.22 36.90 15.61
N THR A 207 22.28 36.97 14.67
CA THR A 207 22.53 36.97 13.22
C THR A 207 22.12 38.26 12.50
N GLU A 208 21.37 39.16 13.13
CA GLU A 208 20.79 40.37 12.51
C GLU A 208 21.81 41.34 11.90
N HIS A 209 23.06 41.30 12.36
CA HIS A 209 24.14 42.16 11.86
C HIS A 209 24.99 41.51 10.76
N GLN A 210 24.68 40.28 10.37
CA GLN A 210 25.46 39.51 9.40
C GLN A 210 24.89 39.67 7.99
N SER A 211 25.61 40.36 7.09
CA SER A 211 25.11 40.71 5.75
C SER A 211 24.89 39.52 4.80
N TRP A 212 25.43 38.35 5.13
CA TRP A 212 25.30 37.10 4.38
C TRP A 212 24.22 36.19 4.93
N ILE A 213 23.48 36.61 5.97
CA ILE A 213 22.34 35.87 6.53
C ILE A 213 21.05 36.64 6.22
N LEU A 214 20.16 36.02 5.46
CA LEU A 214 18.81 36.53 5.24
C LEU A 214 17.95 36.26 6.46
N GLN A 215 17.30 37.31 6.98
CA GLN A 215 16.18 37.18 7.90
C GLN A 215 14.91 37.09 7.05
N ALA A 216 14.37 35.88 6.89
CA ALA A 216 13.21 35.66 6.03
C ALA A 216 11.91 36.05 6.74
N ASP A 217 10.94 36.58 5.98
CA ASP A 217 9.61 36.88 6.52
C ASP A 217 8.72 35.63 6.57
N ARG A 218 9.04 34.60 5.78
CA ARG A 218 8.22 33.39 5.61
C ARG A 218 8.80 32.20 6.37
N PRO A 219 7.97 31.42 7.09
CA PRO A 219 8.45 30.28 7.87
C PRO A 219 8.88 29.10 7.02
N GLY A 220 9.75 28.26 7.58
CA GLY A 220 10.20 26.99 7.01
C GLY A 220 10.64 27.06 5.53
N CYS A 221 10.11 26.16 4.70
CA CYS A 221 10.42 26.11 3.27
C CYS A 221 10.17 27.43 2.52
N GLY A 222 9.20 28.24 2.97
CA GLY A 222 8.92 29.55 2.39
C GLY A 222 10.09 30.51 2.54
N GLY A 223 10.81 30.44 3.66
CA GLY A 223 12.03 31.22 3.92
C GLY A 223 13.21 30.74 3.08
N ILE A 224 13.37 29.43 2.89
CA ILE A 224 14.39 28.86 1.99
C ILE A 224 14.18 29.34 0.55
N LEU A 225 12.93 29.34 0.08
CA LEU A 225 12.59 29.88 -1.25
C LEU A 225 12.90 31.38 -1.36
N GLN A 226 12.63 32.17 -0.31
CA GLN A 226 13.04 33.58 -0.29
C GLN A 226 14.56 33.73 -0.40
N ALA A 227 15.33 32.87 0.27
CA ALA A 227 16.79 32.88 0.20
C ALA A 227 17.32 32.53 -1.20
N PHE A 228 16.70 31.57 -1.89
CA PHE A 228 17.03 31.24 -3.29
C PHE A 228 16.90 32.46 -4.21
N VAL A 229 15.82 33.25 -4.04
CA VAL A 229 15.63 34.50 -4.79
C VAL A 229 16.65 35.55 -4.38
N HIS A 230 16.80 35.78 -3.06
CA HIS A 230 17.65 36.84 -2.52
C HIS A 230 19.12 36.69 -2.92
N PHE A 231 19.66 35.47 -2.84
CA PHE A 231 21.05 35.19 -3.18
C PHE A 231 21.27 34.82 -4.66
N GLY A 232 20.20 34.84 -5.48
CA GLY A 232 20.26 34.64 -6.92
C GLY A 232 20.68 33.24 -7.36
N PHE A 233 20.39 32.20 -6.56
CA PHE A 233 20.85 30.84 -6.83
C PHE A 233 20.27 30.21 -8.11
N LEU A 234 19.12 30.69 -8.59
CA LEU A 234 18.40 30.12 -9.76
C LEU A 234 18.24 31.12 -10.94
N GLY A 235 18.87 32.30 -10.89
CA GLY A 235 18.80 33.33 -11.95
C GLY A 235 17.44 34.03 -12.14
N GLU A 236 17.34 35.01 -13.06
CA GLU A 236 16.12 35.83 -13.29
C GLU A 236 14.90 35.03 -13.83
N HIS A 237 15.11 33.81 -14.34
CA HIS A 237 14.04 32.92 -14.82
C HIS A 237 13.61 31.87 -13.76
N GLY A 238 14.22 31.86 -12.57
CA GLY A 238 14.06 30.82 -11.53
C GLY A 238 12.95 31.07 -10.49
N ILE A 239 12.45 29.98 -9.90
CA ILE A 239 11.32 29.83 -8.94
C ILE A 239 9.94 30.26 -9.49
N ALA A 240 9.83 31.44 -10.10
CA ALA A 240 8.56 31.93 -10.64
C ALA A 240 8.07 31.12 -11.86
N ALA A 241 8.99 30.55 -12.65
CA ALA A 241 8.67 29.63 -13.75
C ALA A 241 8.30 28.22 -13.28
N GLU A 242 8.70 27.84 -12.06
CA GLU A 242 8.48 26.51 -11.48
C GLU A 242 7.28 26.42 -10.54
N LYS A 243 6.72 27.56 -10.13
CA LYS A 243 5.39 27.61 -9.52
C LYS A 243 4.35 27.07 -10.51
N ARG A 244 4.16 25.74 -10.52
CA ARG A 244 2.95 25.15 -11.08
C ARG A 244 1.79 25.81 -10.35
N THR A 245 0.94 26.48 -11.11
CA THR A 245 -0.26 27.13 -10.59
C THR A 245 -1.02 26.10 -9.75
N ALA A 246 -1.34 26.44 -8.49
CA ALA A 246 -2.10 25.58 -7.59
C ALA A 246 -3.21 24.84 -8.38
N THR A 247 -3.21 23.51 -8.31
CA THR A 247 -4.12 22.68 -9.12
C THR A 247 -5.54 23.13 -8.84
N LYS A 248 -6.19 23.79 -9.81
CA LYS A 248 -7.58 24.22 -9.65
C LYS A 248 -8.43 22.98 -9.36
N PRO A 249 -9.15 22.93 -8.22
CA PRO A 249 -9.98 21.79 -7.88
C PRO A 249 -11.00 21.51 -8.98
N GLY A 250 -11.25 20.22 -9.21
CA GLY A 250 -12.31 19.75 -10.09
C GLY A 250 -13.68 19.87 -9.43
N ARG A 251 -14.61 19.00 -9.84
CA ARG A 251 -16.01 19.03 -9.38
C ARG A 251 -16.51 17.72 -8.78
N ALA A 252 -15.70 16.66 -8.81
CA ALA A 252 -16.12 15.36 -8.32
C ALA A 252 -15.95 15.29 -6.80
N GLU A 253 -17.03 15.02 -6.09
CA GLU A 253 -17.02 14.82 -4.63
C GLU A 253 -16.51 13.42 -4.25
N LEU A 254 -16.68 12.46 -5.16
CA LEU A 254 -16.12 11.12 -5.08
C LEU A 254 -15.31 10.86 -6.35
N VAL A 255 -14.02 10.56 -6.17
CA VAL A 255 -13.14 10.14 -7.25
C VAL A 255 -12.76 8.69 -7.05
N MET A 256 -13.26 7.82 -7.91
CA MET A 256 -12.89 6.40 -7.96
C MET A 256 -11.63 6.26 -8.79
N VAL A 257 -10.56 5.71 -8.23
CA VAL A 257 -9.28 5.57 -8.92
C VAL A 257 -8.95 4.09 -9.03
N TYR A 258 -9.04 3.56 -10.25
CA TYR A 258 -8.80 2.16 -10.54
C TYR A 258 -8.04 2.01 -11.85
N HIS A 259 -7.13 1.03 -11.92
CA HIS A 259 -6.28 0.87 -13.10
C HIS A 259 -7.04 0.46 -14.38
N ARG A 260 -8.36 0.21 -14.36
CA ARG A 260 -9.14 -0.09 -15.57
C ARG A 260 -10.32 0.84 -15.72
N LEU A 261 -10.65 1.14 -16.98
CA LEU A 261 -11.87 1.85 -17.33
C LEU A 261 -13.12 1.04 -16.93
N PRO A 262 -14.24 1.73 -16.66
CA PRO A 262 -15.51 1.08 -16.30
C PRO A 262 -16.24 0.45 -17.50
N TYR A 263 -15.64 0.53 -18.70
CA TYR A 263 -16.14 -0.01 -19.96
C TYR A 263 -14.97 -0.54 -20.80
N GLU A 264 -15.28 -1.31 -21.83
CA GLU A 264 -14.32 -1.73 -22.85
C GLU A 264 -14.45 -0.87 -24.10
N GLU A 265 -13.31 -0.51 -24.70
CA GLU A 265 -13.22 0.15 -26.00
C GLU A 265 -12.92 -0.92 -27.06
N HIS A 266 -13.68 -0.92 -28.16
CA HIS A 266 -13.38 -1.73 -29.34
C HIS A 266 -13.55 -0.92 -30.62
N ARG A 267 -12.78 -1.22 -31.65
CA ARG A 267 -12.98 -0.60 -32.97
C ARG A 267 -14.12 -1.29 -33.70
N GLY A 268 -15.16 -0.52 -34.05
CA GLY A 268 -16.29 -0.98 -34.86
C GLY A 268 -15.90 -1.24 -36.31
N ALA A 269 -16.83 -1.81 -37.09
CA ALA A 269 -16.63 -2.06 -38.52
C ALA A 269 -16.40 -0.79 -39.35
N ASP A 270 -16.79 0.37 -38.82
CA ASP A 270 -16.58 1.71 -39.36
C ASP A 270 -15.22 2.32 -38.95
N GLY A 271 -14.39 1.57 -38.22
CA GLY A 271 -13.08 2.02 -37.73
C GLY A 271 -13.14 2.92 -36.48
N LYS A 272 -14.34 3.32 -36.02
CA LYS A 272 -14.53 4.18 -34.85
C LYS A 272 -14.46 3.37 -33.56
N VAL A 273 -13.94 3.99 -32.51
CA VAL A 273 -13.96 3.41 -31.17
C VAL A 273 -15.40 3.43 -30.65
N GLN A 274 -15.94 2.26 -30.36
CA GLN A 274 -17.22 2.05 -29.73
C GLN A 274 -16.98 1.50 -28.32
N ARG A 275 -17.86 1.87 -27.39
CA ARG A 275 -17.78 1.48 -25.98
C ARG A 275 -18.82 0.40 -25.70
N ARG A 276 -18.43 -0.64 -24.98
CA ARG A 276 -19.34 -1.69 -24.50
C ARG A 276 -19.11 -1.99 -23.03
N ARG A 277 -20.08 -2.66 -22.40
CA ARG A 277 -19.89 -3.18 -21.04
C ARG A 277 -18.73 -4.18 -21.01
N PRO A 278 -17.95 -4.25 -19.92
CA PRO A 278 -16.88 -5.22 -19.80
C PRO A 278 -17.38 -6.66 -20.01
N THR A 279 -16.66 -7.41 -20.83
CA THR A 279 -17.02 -8.79 -21.23
C THR A 279 -16.79 -9.78 -20.08
N SER A 280 -15.98 -9.41 -19.09
CA SER A 280 -15.85 -10.10 -17.80
C SER A 280 -16.60 -9.34 -16.71
N PRO A 281 -17.90 -9.58 -16.51
CA PRO A 281 -18.68 -8.99 -15.43
C PRO A 281 -18.28 -9.53 -14.04
N ASN A 282 -17.44 -10.56 -13.96
CA ASN A 282 -16.77 -10.98 -12.72
C ASN A 282 -15.62 -10.02 -12.42
N GLY A 283 -15.91 -8.98 -11.67
CA GLY A 283 -14.94 -7.99 -11.23
C GLY A 283 -15.60 -6.98 -10.32
N ILE A 284 -14.79 -6.21 -9.62
CA ILE A 284 -15.29 -5.16 -8.73
C ILE A 284 -15.84 -3.94 -9.50
N ILE A 285 -15.59 -3.82 -10.80
CA ILE A 285 -16.00 -2.63 -11.58
C ILE A 285 -17.52 -2.34 -11.47
N PRO A 286 -18.45 -3.29 -11.72
CA PRO A 286 -19.88 -3.02 -11.57
C PRO A 286 -20.26 -2.58 -10.15
N THR A 287 -19.59 -3.12 -9.13
CA THR A 287 -19.73 -2.70 -7.74
C THR A 287 -19.35 -1.25 -7.55
N LEU A 288 -18.13 -0.88 -7.95
CA LEU A 288 -17.62 0.47 -7.77
C LEU A 288 -18.49 1.50 -8.52
N MET A 289 -18.99 1.11 -9.69
CA MET A 289 -19.90 1.97 -10.46
C MET A 289 -21.24 2.21 -9.74
N SER A 290 -21.71 1.27 -8.92
CA SER A 290 -23.00 1.39 -8.24
C SER A 290 -23.07 2.57 -7.25
N PHE A 291 -21.93 3.02 -6.72
CA PHE A 291 -21.82 4.19 -5.83
C PHE A 291 -22.10 5.53 -6.52
N PHE A 292 -22.25 5.54 -7.84
CA PHE A 292 -22.63 6.73 -8.61
C PHE A 292 -24.11 6.73 -9.02
N GLY A 293 -24.89 5.73 -8.59
CA GLY A 293 -26.31 5.58 -8.94
C GLY A 293 -27.21 6.71 -8.44
N ASP A 294 -26.88 7.34 -7.31
CA ASP A 294 -27.68 8.41 -6.70
C ASP A 294 -27.43 9.80 -7.31
N SER A 295 -26.85 9.85 -8.52
CA SER A 295 -26.52 11.11 -9.21
C SER A 295 -25.62 12.04 -8.38
N ARG A 296 -24.67 11.47 -7.65
CA ARG A 296 -23.54 12.20 -7.06
C ARG A 296 -22.55 12.59 -8.18
N PRO A 297 -22.02 13.82 -8.22
CA PRO A 297 -20.93 14.19 -9.13
C PRO A 297 -19.70 13.32 -8.86
N GLY A 298 -19.32 12.53 -9.87
CA GLY A 298 -18.28 11.51 -9.72
C GLY A 298 -17.29 11.51 -10.87
N SER A 299 -16.06 11.14 -10.57
CA SER A 299 -15.03 10.91 -11.59
C SER A 299 -14.42 9.50 -11.41
N TRP A 300 -14.17 8.83 -12.52
CA TRP A 300 -13.49 7.54 -12.58
C TRP A 300 -12.14 7.70 -13.27
N VAL A 301 -11.05 7.64 -12.52
CA VAL A 301 -9.69 7.79 -13.05
C VAL A 301 -9.13 6.41 -13.40
N ALA A 302 -8.74 6.24 -14.67
CA ALA A 302 -8.14 5.00 -15.18
C ALA A 302 -7.20 5.29 -16.36
N TRP A 303 -6.28 4.36 -16.67
CA TRP A 303 -5.41 4.54 -17.84
C TRP A 303 -6.12 4.18 -19.15
N ALA A 304 -5.67 4.80 -20.24
CA ALA A 304 -5.97 4.41 -21.61
C ALA A 304 -4.70 4.55 -22.46
N VAL A 305 -4.56 3.70 -23.49
CA VAL A 305 -3.43 3.80 -24.41
C VAL A 305 -3.59 5.05 -25.26
N ASP A 306 -2.58 5.90 -25.26
CA ASP A 306 -2.41 6.94 -26.26
C ASP A 306 -1.56 6.38 -27.41
N GLU A 307 -2.18 6.23 -28.58
CA GLU A 307 -1.53 5.70 -29.78
C GLU A 307 -0.65 6.75 -30.48
N GLY A 308 -0.66 8.02 -30.03
CA GLY A 308 0.20 9.07 -30.57
C GLY A 308 -0.12 9.47 -32.02
N GLY A 309 -1.38 9.32 -32.44
CA GLY A 309 -1.85 9.72 -33.77
C GLY A 309 -2.13 11.21 -33.90
N ASP A 310 -2.65 11.63 -35.06
CA ASP A 310 -2.98 13.04 -35.35
C ASP A 310 -4.16 13.57 -34.51
N GLU A 311 -5.00 12.70 -33.95
CA GLU A 311 -6.14 13.08 -33.11
C GLU A 311 -5.68 13.31 -31.65
N PRO A 312 -6.13 14.41 -31.00
CA PRO A 312 -5.76 14.68 -29.61
C PRO A 312 -6.39 13.63 -28.67
N PHE A 313 -5.63 13.22 -27.67
CA PHE A 313 -6.09 12.26 -26.67
C PHE A 313 -7.36 12.77 -25.94
N GLU A 314 -8.48 12.05 -26.13
CA GLU A 314 -9.74 12.33 -25.44
C GLU A 314 -9.58 12.02 -23.95
N THR A 315 -9.38 13.05 -23.14
CA THR A 315 -9.14 12.92 -21.70
C THR A 315 -10.40 12.51 -20.93
N HIS A 316 -11.57 13.01 -21.32
CA HIS A 316 -12.82 12.80 -20.58
C HIS A 316 -13.84 12.10 -21.46
N THR A 317 -14.45 11.06 -20.91
CA THR A 317 -15.42 10.23 -21.62
C THR A 317 -16.66 9.98 -20.76
N THR A 318 -17.80 9.82 -21.41
CA THR A 318 -19.02 9.34 -20.75
C THR A 318 -18.93 7.83 -20.49
N VAL A 319 -19.43 7.40 -19.34
CA VAL A 319 -19.45 5.99 -18.93
C VAL A 319 -20.73 5.30 -19.39
N ASP A 320 -21.85 5.61 -18.74
CA ASP A 320 -23.21 5.16 -19.10
C ASP A 320 -24.13 6.33 -18.72
N ALA A 321 -24.40 7.23 -19.67
CA ALA A 321 -25.09 8.48 -19.39
C ALA A 321 -26.57 8.27 -18.95
N GLU A 322 -27.16 7.12 -19.27
CA GLU A 322 -28.51 6.78 -18.84
C GLU A 322 -28.52 6.37 -17.37
N ARG A 323 -27.55 5.55 -16.94
CA ARG A 323 -27.50 5.00 -15.58
C ARG A 323 -26.72 5.88 -14.59
N TYR A 324 -25.69 6.56 -15.06
CA TYR A 324 -24.76 7.36 -14.27
C TYR A 324 -24.49 8.73 -14.95
N PRO A 325 -25.51 9.60 -15.05
CA PRO A 325 -25.44 10.83 -15.85
C PRO A 325 -24.38 11.84 -15.39
N LYS A 326 -23.92 11.73 -14.13
CA LYS A 326 -22.92 12.62 -13.52
C LYS A 326 -21.57 11.94 -13.27
N LEU A 327 -21.37 10.74 -13.83
CA LEU A 327 -20.09 10.03 -13.80
C LEU A 327 -19.31 10.29 -15.08
N THR A 328 -18.11 10.84 -14.95
CA THR A 328 -17.16 11.00 -16.05
C THR A 328 -15.99 10.06 -15.85
N ALA A 329 -15.54 9.39 -16.91
CA ALA A 329 -14.27 8.68 -16.90
C ALA A 329 -13.16 9.66 -17.33
N ALA A 330 -12.15 9.79 -16.47
CA ALA A 330 -11.01 10.67 -16.64
C ALA A 330 -9.77 9.82 -16.95
N ARG A 331 -9.34 9.86 -18.20
CA ARG A 331 -8.33 8.96 -18.77
C ARG A 331 -6.92 9.49 -18.49
N VAL A 332 -6.04 8.61 -18.01
CA VAL A 332 -4.60 8.81 -17.91
C VAL A 332 -3.97 8.29 -19.18
N ALA A 333 -3.41 9.18 -20.00
CA ALA A 333 -2.73 8.83 -21.24
C ALA A 333 -1.43 8.09 -20.91
N LEU A 334 -1.30 6.85 -21.37
CA LEU A 334 -0.07 6.07 -21.27
C LEU A 334 0.29 5.50 -22.65
N SER A 335 1.58 5.43 -22.94
CA SER A 335 2.05 4.67 -24.10
C SER A 335 1.82 3.17 -23.90
N LYS A 336 1.76 2.42 -25.01
CA LYS A 336 1.65 0.95 -24.95
C LYS A 336 2.79 0.32 -24.15
N GLN A 337 4.01 0.84 -24.29
CA GLN A 337 5.18 0.36 -23.57
C GLN A 337 5.03 0.56 -22.06
N GLU A 338 4.56 1.73 -21.61
CA GLU A 338 4.31 1.99 -20.20
C GLU A 338 3.26 1.03 -19.63
N VAL A 339 2.17 0.76 -20.36
CA VAL A 339 1.14 -0.20 -19.93
C VAL A 339 1.71 -1.62 -19.81
N ASP A 340 2.49 -2.06 -20.81
CA ASP A 340 3.10 -3.39 -20.79
C ASP A 340 4.08 -3.54 -19.60
N ILE A 341 4.90 -2.52 -19.32
CA ILE A 341 5.82 -2.52 -18.17
C ILE A 341 5.05 -2.45 -16.84
N PHE A 342 4.24 -1.41 -16.64
CA PHE A 342 3.52 -1.14 -15.39
C PHE A 342 2.61 -2.30 -14.98
N TYR A 343 1.79 -2.78 -15.92
CA TYR A 343 0.71 -3.71 -15.60
C TYR A 343 1.04 -5.17 -15.90
N LYS A 344 1.66 -5.45 -17.06
CA LYS A 344 1.90 -6.85 -17.47
C LYS A 344 3.19 -7.42 -16.90
N ARG A 345 4.27 -6.63 -16.82
CA ARG A 345 5.56 -7.07 -16.28
C ARG A 345 5.66 -6.77 -14.79
N PHE A 346 5.90 -5.53 -14.40
CA PHE A 346 6.25 -5.15 -13.04
C PHE A 346 5.23 -5.61 -11.99
N SER A 347 3.96 -5.25 -12.18
CA SER A 347 2.89 -5.63 -11.24
C SER A 347 2.72 -7.15 -11.09
N LYS A 348 3.01 -7.96 -12.13
CA LYS A 348 2.81 -9.41 -12.13
C LYS A 348 4.06 -10.24 -11.83
N GLU A 349 5.23 -9.70 -12.10
CA GLU A 349 6.51 -10.36 -11.85
C GLU A 349 7.12 -9.92 -10.52
N ALA A 350 6.89 -8.69 -10.04
CA ALA A 350 7.41 -8.22 -8.75
C ALA A 350 6.38 -8.40 -7.62
N PHE A 351 5.20 -7.81 -7.78
CA PHE A 351 4.22 -7.69 -6.69
C PHE A 351 3.34 -8.91 -6.53
N TRP A 352 2.75 -9.43 -7.62
CA TRP A 352 1.83 -10.56 -7.53
C TRP A 352 2.40 -11.79 -6.80
N PRO A 353 3.65 -12.25 -7.08
CA PRO A 353 4.21 -13.40 -6.37
C PRO A 353 4.45 -13.09 -4.90
N THR A 354 5.07 -11.94 -4.60
CA THR A 354 5.37 -11.50 -3.24
C THR A 354 4.11 -11.37 -2.39
N LEU A 355 3.07 -10.73 -2.92
CA LEU A 355 1.78 -10.55 -2.25
C LEU A 355 1.10 -11.88 -1.92
N HIS A 356 1.33 -12.93 -2.70
CA HIS A 356 0.78 -14.26 -2.45
C HIS A 356 1.80 -15.21 -1.80
N THR A 357 2.86 -14.68 -1.18
CA THR A 357 3.87 -15.44 -0.43
C THR A 357 4.78 -16.37 -1.25
N PHE A 358 4.83 -16.16 -2.57
CA PHE A 358 5.74 -16.85 -3.51
C PHE A 358 6.91 -15.94 -3.92
N TRP A 359 7.60 -15.36 -2.93
CA TRP A 359 8.65 -14.36 -3.15
C TRP A 359 9.83 -14.91 -3.96
N GLU A 360 10.05 -16.23 -3.95
CA GLU A 360 11.08 -16.90 -4.76
C GLU A 360 10.83 -16.79 -6.27
N ARG A 361 9.60 -16.45 -6.66
CA ARG A 361 9.20 -16.21 -8.06
C ARG A 361 9.26 -14.73 -8.44
N ALA A 362 9.52 -13.84 -7.48
CA ALA A 362 9.52 -12.41 -7.71
C ALA A 362 10.76 -11.97 -8.50
N ARG A 363 10.57 -11.03 -9.44
CA ARG A 363 11.65 -10.35 -10.16
C ARG A 363 11.56 -8.87 -9.90
N PHE A 364 12.69 -8.28 -9.51
CA PHE A 364 12.81 -6.85 -9.24
C PHE A 364 13.74 -6.21 -10.27
N ASP A 365 13.22 -5.19 -10.96
CA ASP A 365 13.93 -4.43 -11.96
C ASP A 365 13.73 -2.93 -11.66
N GLU A 366 14.83 -2.19 -11.59
CA GLU A 366 14.82 -0.78 -11.17
C GLU A 366 14.25 0.12 -12.27
N ASP A 367 14.50 -0.16 -13.55
CA ASP A 367 13.95 0.61 -14.66
C ASP A 367 12.42 0.47 -14.71
N ASP A 368 11.91 -0.73 -14.44
CA ASP A 368 10.46 -0.97 -14.31
C ASP A 368 9.83 -0.21 -13.15
N TRP A 369 10.53 -0.11 -12.03
CA TRP A 369 10.07 0.67 -10.89
C TRP A 369 9.96 2.16 -11.25
N GLN A 370 10.92 2.73 -11.99
CA GLN A 370 10.82 4.11 -12.44
C GLN A 370 9.61 4.36 -13.34
N VAL A 371 9.26 3.39 -14.21
CA VAL A 371 8.01 3.46 -14.98
C VAL A 371 6.79 3.37 -14.07
N PHE A 372 6.81 2.51 -13.05
CA PHE A 372 5.73 2.40 -12.07
C PHE A 372 5.50 3.71 -11.32
N LEU A 373 6.56 4.39 -10.87
CA LEU A 373 6.50 5.71 -10.25
C LEU A 373 5.92 6.76 -11.19
N LYS A 374 6.41 6.82 -12.44
CA LYS A 374 5.91 7.74 -13.47
C LYS A 374 4.41 7.58 -13.70
N VAL A 375 3.94 6.33 -13.84
CA VAL A 375 2.52 6.03 -14.03
C VAL A 375 1.71 6.45 -12.81
N ASN A 376 2.14 6.10 -11.59
CA ASN A 376 1.43 6.48 -10.36
C ASN A 376 1.36 8.02 -10.19
N ARG A 377 2.42 8.74 -10.56
CA ARG A 377 2.41 10.22 -10.56
C ARG A 377 1.37 10.75 -11.55
N ALA A 378 1.28 10.21 -12.75
CA ALA A 378 0.27 10.61 -13.74
C ALA A 378 -1.17 10.34 -13.24
N PHE A 379 -1.39 9.24 -12.52
CA PHE A 379 -2.66 8.95 -11.85
C PHE A 379 -2.98 9.98 -10.75
N ALA A 380 -2.00 10.34 -9.91
CA ALA A 380 -2.17 11.35 -8.87
C ALA A 380 -2.49 12.73 -9.46
N GLU A 381 -1.76 13.17 -10.49
CA GLU A 381 -1.99 14.44 -11.17
C GLU A 381 -3.37 14.51 -11.85
N ARG A 382 -3.82 13.41 -12.45
CA ARG A 382 -5.18 13.33 -13.01
C ARG A 382 -6.20 13.43 -11.90
N THR A 383 -6.06 12.63 -10.85
CA THR A 383 -6.96 12.61 -9.68
C THR A 383 -7.10 13.99 -9.04
N ALA A 384 -5.98 14.70 -8.85
CA ALA A 384 -5.95 16.04 -8.28
C ALA A 384 -6.78 17.07 -9.09
N LYS A 385 -6.82 16.94 -10.43
CA LYS A 385 -7.59 17.80 -11.33
C LYS A 385 -9.09 17.46 -11.36
N GLU A 386 -9.46 16.23 -11.02
CA GLU A 386 -10.87 15.78 -11.02
C GLU A 386 -11.57 16.09 -9.68
N ALA A 387 -10.84 15.92 -8.59
CA ALA A 387 -11.37 16.03 -7.24
C ALA A 387 -11.78 17.46 -6.88
N ALA A 388 -13.00 17.64 -6.37
CA ALA A 388 -13.42 18.86 -5.71
C ALA A 388 -12.63 19.10 -4.42
N GLU A 389 -12.75 20.29 -3.83
CA GLU A 389 -12.18 20.60 -2.51
C GLU A 389 -12.80 19.68 -1.44
N GLY A 390 -11.96 19.08 -0.58
CA GLY A 390 -12.39 18.15 0.48
C GLY A 390 -12.99 16.83 -0.02
N ALA A 391 -12.83 16.50 -1.30
CA ALA A 391 -13.42 15.30 -1.89
C ALA A 391 -12.85 14.00 -1.32
N VAL A 392 -13.65 12.93 -1.42
CA VAL A 392 -13.20 11.57 -1.12
C VAL A 392 -12.57 10.96 -2.36
N VAL A 393 -11.32 10.54 -2.24
CA VAL A 393 -10.62 9.76 -3.28
C VAL A 393 -10.52 8.32 -2.82
N TRP A 394 -11.12 7.41 -3.59
CA TRP A 394 -11.11 5.98 -3.30
C TRP A 394 -10.21 5.23 -4.29
N LEU A 395 -9.03 4.87 -3.80
CA LEU A 395 -7.97 4.16 -4.51
C LEU A 395 -8.13 2.65 -4.37
N HIS A 396 -7.87 1.92 -5.45
CA HIS A 396 -8.02 0.48 -5.49
C HIS A 396 -6.79 -0.26 -6.01
N ASP A 397 -6.32 -1.16 -5.14
CA ASP A 397 -5.34 -2.21 -5.40
C ASP A 397 -3.87 -1.79 -5.57
N TYR A 398 -2.99 -2.79 -5.48
CA TYR A 398 -1.53 -2.65 -5.44
C TYR A 398 -0.90 -1.95 -6.67
N ASN A 399 -1.61 -1.85 -7.79
CA ASN A 399 -1.13 -1.11 -8.95
C ASN A 399 -0.97 0.40 -8.67
N LEU A 400 -1.62 0.92 -7.62
CA LEU A 400 -1.69 2.35 -7.32
C LEU A 400 -1.07 2.70 -5.96
N TRP A 401 -0.16 1.87 -5.45
CA TRP A 401 0.47 2.07 -4.13
C TRP A 401 1.18 3.41 -3.95
N MET A 402 1.66 4.04 -5.01
CA MET A 402 2.41 5.31 -4.93
C MET A 402 1.53 6.54 -5.17
N VAL A 403 0.26 6.36 -5.56
CA VAL A 403 -0.68 7.47 -5.74
C VAL A 403 -0.94 8.26 -4.44
N PRO A 404 -1.17 7.63 -3.27
CA PRO A 404 -1.41 8.38 -2.03
C PRO A 404 -0.32 9.40 -1.69
N GLY A 405 0.96 9.01 -1.82
CA GLY A 405 2.10 9.91 -1.59
C GLY A 405 2.04 11.15 -2.48
N TYR A 406 2.02 10.95 -3.80
CA TYR A 406 1.96 12.07 -4.75
C TYR A 406 0.68 12.89 -4.65
N LEU A 407 -0.46 12.25 -4.37
CA LEU A 407 -1.74 12.95 -4.30
C LEU A 407 -1.83 13.82 -3.04
N ARG A 408 -1.31 13.34 -1.90
CA ARG A 408 -1.30 14.10 -0.66
C ARG A 408 -0.49 15.39 -0.79
N GLU A 409 0.64 15.32 -1.48
CA GLU A 409 1.48 16.45 -1.83
C GLU A 409 0.71 17.49 -2.69
N LEU A 410 0.00 17.02 -3.72
CA LEU A 410 -0.74 17.90 -4.63
C LEU A 410 -2.01 18.50 -4.01
N ARG A 411 -2.66 17.77 -3.11
CA ARG A 411 -4.01 18.05 -2.60
C ARG A 411 -4.15 17.59 -1.14
N PRO A 412 -3.56 18.35 -0.19
CA PRO A 412 -3.59 18.01 1.23
C PRO A 412 -5.01 18.00 1.82
N ASP A 413 -5.96 18.69 1.18
CA ASP A 413 -7.36 18.80 1.59
C ASP A 413 -8.20 17.52 1.36
N LEU A 414 -7.72 16.58 0.54
CA LEU A 414 -8.51 15.41 0.15
C LEU A 414 -8.56 14.35 1.24
N ARG A 415 -9.69 13.64 1.31
CA ARG A 415 -9.82 12.40 2.09
C ARG A 415 -9.41 11.22 1.22
N ILE A 416 -8.20 10.69 1.45
CA ILE A 416 -7.60 9.62 0.65
C ILE A 416 -7.89 8.28 1.32
N ALA A 417 -8.69 7.45 0.66
CA ALA A 417 -9.01 6.11 1.09
C ALA A 417 -8.42 5.07 0.12
N PHE A 418 -7.82 4.01 0.64
CA PHE A 418 -7.23 2.94 -0.15
C PHE A 418 -7.85 1.59 0.19
N PHE A 419 -8.20 0.79 -0.80
CA PHE A 419 -8.65 -0.60 -0.58
C PHE A 419 -7.75 -1.59 -1.31
N HIS A 420 -7.20 -2.55 -0.56
CA HIS A 420 -6.31 -3.59 -1.05
C HIS A 420 -7.07 -4.89 -1.36
N HIS A 421 -7.15 -5.28 -2.65
CA HIS A 421 -7.96 -6.45 -3.08
C HIS A 421 -7.19 -7.77 -3.10
N THR A 422 -5.88 -7.71 -3.24
CA THR A 422 -5.02 -8.89 -3.15
C THR A 422 -4.68 -9.21 -1.70
N TYR A 423 -4.14 -10.41 -1.46
CA TYR A 423 -3.64 -10.75 -0.13
C TYR A 423 -2.50 -9.79 0.26
N PHE A 424 -2.49 -9.30 1.50
CA PHE A 424 -1.38 -8.52 2.05
C PHE A 424 -0.51 -9.44 2.93
N PRO A 425 0.76 -9.72 2.56
CA PRO A 425 1.59 -10.73 3.20
C PRO A 425 2.19 -10.24 4.53
N SER A 426 2.70 -11.17 5.34
CA SER A 426 3.38 -10.84 6.60
C SER A 426 4.65 -10.02 6.35
N ALA A 427 5.17 -9.39 7.41
CA ALA A 427 6.38 -8.57 7.35
C ALA A 427 7.58 -9.31 6.76
N ASP A 428 7.80 -10.58 7.14
CA ASP A 428 8.91 -11.40 6.62
C ASP A 428 8.92 -11.52 5.09
N VAL A 429 7.73 -11.57 4.47
CA VAL A 429 7.58 -11.69 3.03
C VAL A 429 7.57 -10.32 2.36
N PHE A 430 6.81 -9.36 2.90
CA PHE A 430 6.72 -8.02 2.32
C PHE A 430 8.09 -7.32 2.30
N ASN A 431 8.91 -7.55 3.33
CA ASN A 431 10.23 -6.92 3.46
C ASN A 431 11.25 -7.38 2.43
N VAL A 432 10.94 -8.42 1.62
CA VAL A 432 11.73 -8.80 0.44
C VAL A 432 11.67 -7.73 -0.65
N LEU A 433 10.60 -6.91 -0.71
CA LEU A 433 10.48 -5.83 -1.69
C LEU A 433 11.59 -4.78 -1.48
N PRO A 434 12.34 -4.43 -2.56
CA PRO A 434 13.36 -3.38 -2.47
C PRO A 434 12.78 -2.03 -2.04
N TRP A 435 11.64 -1.67 -2.64
CA TRP A 435 10.97 -0.38 -2.46
C TRP A 435 9.95 -0.34 -1.30
N ARG A 436 10.02 -1.31 -0.37
CA ARG A 436 9.07 -1.45 0.74
C ARG A 436 8.86 -0.16 1.54
N ARG A 437 9.93 0.61 1.75
CA ARG A 437 9.91 1.86 2.52
C ARG A 437 9.07 2.92 1.82
N GLN A 438 9.32 3.13 0.52
CA GLN A 438 8.59 4.10 -0.31
C GLN A 438 7.10 3.73 -0.45
N ILE A 439 6.81 2.44 -0.63
CA ILE A 439 5.44 1.93 -0.76
C ILE A 439 4.64 2.19 0.52
N ILE A 440 5.22 1.85 1.67
CA ILE A 440 4.56 2.02 2.97
C ILE A 440 4.46 3.49 3.35
N GLY A 441 5.52 4.27 3.11
CA GLY A 441 5.50 5.72 3.30
C GLY A 441 4.38 6.37 2.48
N SER A 442 4.17 5.96 1.22
CA SER A 442 3.04 6.38 0.41
C SER A 442 1.70 5.95 1.05
N LEU A 443 1.51 4.66 1.33
CA LEU A 443 0.23 4.16 1.86
C LEU A 443 -0.17 4.81 3.19
N LEU A 444 0.80 5.18 4.03
CA LEU A 444 0.56 5.90 5.28
C LEU A 444 0.09 7.35 5.07
N GLN A 445 0.10 7.89 3.84
CA GLN A 445 -0.52 9.18 3.49
C GLN A 445 -2.04 9.11 3.27
N CYS A 446 -2.61 7.91 3.33
CA CYS A 446 -4.05 7.69 3.36
C CYS A 446 -4.66 8.10 4.71
N ASP A 447 -5.92 8.49 4.70
CA ASP A 447 -6.74 8.68 5.90
C ASP A 447 -7.40 7.37 6.33
N TYR A 448 -7.70 6.49 5.36
CA TYR A 448 -8.30 5.18 5.59
C TYR A 448 -7.70 4.10 4.70
N ILE A 449 -7.33 2.95 5.25
CA ILE A 449 -6.87 1.77 4.49
C ILE A 449 -7.72 0.55 4.84
N GLY A 450 -8.39 -0.01 3.82
CA GLY A 450 -9.19 -1.21 3.93
C GLY A 450 -8.53 -2.44 3.30
N PHE A 451 -8.76 -3.58 3.93
CA PHE A 451 -8.34 -4.91 3.48
C PHE A 451 -9.53 -5.86 3.46
N HIS A 452 -9.38 -7.07 2.94
CA HIS A 452 -10.48 -8.05 3.00
C HIS A 452 -10.68 -8.64 4.39
N ILE A 453 -9.60 -8.92 5.13
CA ILE A 453 -9.70 -9.67 6.40
C ILE A 453 -8.82 -9.06 7.50
N PRO A 454 -9.16 -9.30 8.78
CA PRO A 454 -8.38 -8.79 9.92
C PRO A 454 -6.89 -9.15 9.88
N ARG A 455 -6.54 -10.36 9.42
CA ARG A 455 -5.14 -10.80 9.28
C ARG A 455 -4.32 -9.88 8.37
N GLN A 456 -4.90 -9.39 7.28
CA GLN A 456 -4.23 -8.50 6.34
C GLN A 456 -3.99 -7.11 6.95
N VAL A 457 -4.91 -6.65 7.83
CA VAL A 457 -4.73 -5.41 8.60
C VAL A 457 -3.52 -5.51 9.52
N GLU A 458 -3.42 -6.57 10.32
CA GLU A 458 -2.27 -6.74 11.22
C GLU A 458 -0.96 -6.94 10.46
N ASN A 459 -0.99 -7.67 9.34
CA ASN A 459 0.19 -7.80 8.48
C ASN A 459 0.68 -6.42 7.99
N PHE A 460 -0.24 -5.53 7.59
CA PHE A 460 0.10 -4.15 7.22
C PHE A 460 0.71 -3.37 8.38
N VAL A 461 0.11 -3.45 9.58
CA VAL A 461 0.63 -2.78 10.77
C VAL A 461 2.06 -3.25 11.11
N ASP A 462 2.32 -4.55 11.03
CA ASP A 462 3.65 -5.11 11.31
C ASP A 462 4.69 -4.69 10.26
N VAL A 463 4.30 -4.64 8.99
CA VAL A 463 5.14 -4.07 7.92
C VAL A 463 5.42 -2.59 8.20
N ALA A 464 4.40 -1.81 8.54
CA ALA A 464 4.52 -0.37 8.78
C ALA A 464 5.44 -0.04 9.95
N ARG A 465 5.42 -0.85 11.02
CA ARG A 465 6.35 -0.73 12.16
C ARG A 465 7.81 -0.90 11.75
N GLY A 466 8.08 -1.69 10.71
CA GLY A 466 9.42 -1.86 10.15
C GLY A 466 9.91 -0.68 9.30
N VAL A 467 9.05 0.28 8.98
CA VAL A 467 9.36 1.43 8.12
C VAL A 467 9.36 2.74 8.90
N THR A 468 8.40 2.92 9.81
CA THR A 468 8.29 4.11 10.65
C THR A 468 7.89 3.75 12.08
N PRO A 469 8.34 4.51 13.10
CA PRO A 469 7.70 4.50 14.40
C PRO A 469 6.20 4.74 14.22
N LEU A 470 5.39 3.89 14.84
CA LEU A 470 3.94 4.08 14.90
C LEU A 470 3.40 3.56 16.23
N GLN A 471 2.33 4.19 16.70
CA GLN A 471 1.60 3.77 17.89
C GLN A 471 0.22 3.25 17.49
N THR A 472 -0.20 2.14 18.09
CA THR A 472 -1.57 1.66 17.90
C THR A 472 -2.53 2.49 18.77
N VAL A 473 -3.42 3.23 18.12
CA VAL A 473 -4.40 4.11 18.79
C VAL A 473 -5.61 3.32 19.27
N SER A 474 -6.15 2.44 18.42
CA SER A 474 -7.35 1.67 18.74
C SER A 474 -7.33 0.27 18.12
N ARG A 475 -8.07 -0.65 18.76
CA ARG A 475 -8.26 -2.04 18.33
C ARG A 475 -9.69 -2.47 18.58
N GLN A 476 -10.19 -3.40 17.77
CA GLN A 476 -11.50 -4.02 17.95
C GLN A 476 -11.43 -5.56 17.91
N ASN A 477 -12.45 -6.20 18.48
CA ASN A 477 -12.64 -7.65 18.36
C ASN A 477 -13.14 -8.00 16.96
N CYS A 478 -12.66 -9.10 16.40
CA CYS A 478 -13.08 -9.57 15.07
C CYS A 478 -14.41 -10.33 15.11
N ALA A 479 -14.79 -10.88 16.27
CA ALA A 479 -16.09 -11.48 16.49
C ALA A 479 -17.21 -10.41 16.58
N PRO A 480 -18.46 -10.72 16.19
CA PRO A 480 -18.95 -12.01 15.70
C PRO A 480 -18.80 -12.21 14.19
N ARG A 481 -18.27 -11.26 13.42
CA ARG A 481 -18.20 -11.37 11.97
C ARG A 481 -17.21 -12.44 11.52
N PHE A 482 -15.98 -12.40 12.02
CA PHE A 482 -14.90 -13.27 11.57
C PHE A 482 -14.69 -14.49 12.48
N VAL A 483 -14.02 -15.50 11.93
CA VAL A 483 -13.47 -16.65 12.66
C VAL A 483 -12.23 -16.19 13.42
N THR A 484 -12.18 -16.46 14.72
CA THR A 484 -11.10 -16.02 15.61
C THR A 484 -10.01 -17.08 15.80
N TYR A 485 -10.39 -18.36 15.89
CA TYR A 485 -9.48 -19.49 16.15
C TYR A 485 -9.79 -20.67 15.22
N GLY A 486 -8.81 -21.56 14.98
CA GLY A 486 -9.00 -22.80 14.23
C GLY A 486 -9.02 -22.65 12.70
N CYS A 487 -8.62 -21.50 12.18
CA CYS A 487 -8.44 -21.22 10.74
C CYS A 487 -7.11 -20.49 10.55
N ALA A 488 -6.31 -20.85 9.55
CA ALA A 488 -5.01 -20.22 9.30
C ALA A 488 -5.06 -18.69 9.15
N VAL A 489 -6.17 -18.13 8.64
CA VAL A 489 -6.35 -16.68 8.50
C VAL A 489 -7.19 -16.04 9.60
N GLY A 490 -7.64 -16.83 10.59
CA GLY A 490 -8.41 -16.36 11.74
C GLY A 490 -7.61 -15.44 12.66
N LEU A 491 -8.30 -14.50 13.30
CA LEU A 491 -7.68 -13.54 14.22
C LEU A 491 -8.69 -13.03 15.26
N GLU A 492 -8.28 -12.91 16.52
CA GLU A 492 -9.15 -12.48 17.62
C GLU A 492 -9.45 -10.97 17.60
N ARG A 493 -8.42 -10.15 17.38
CA ARG A 493 -8.48 -8.68 17.41
C ARG A 493 -7.68 -8.08 16.28
N MET A 494 -8.12 -6.93 15.78
CA MET A 494 -7.37 -6.12 14.82
C MET A 494 -7.29 -4.66 15.22
N THR A 495 -6.25 -4.00 14.73
CA THR A 495 -5.97 -2.58 14.82
C THR A 495 -6.94 -1.81 13.93
N THR A 496 -7.45 -0.70 14.44
CA THR A 496 -8.42 0.17 13.75
C THR A 496 -7.88 1.57 13.51
N ALA A 497 -6.83 1.97 14.20
CA ALA A 497 -6.10 3.20 13.92
C ALA A 497 -4.65 3.10 14.40
N VAL A 498 -3.75 3.70 13.63
CA VAL A 498 -2.33 3.89 13.98
C VAL A 498 -1.96 5.36 13.88
N ASP A 499 -1.10 5.83 14.78
CA ASP A 499 -0.54 7.18 14.75
C ASP A 499 0.94 7.09 14.33
N THR A 500 1.30 7.79 13.26
CA THR A 500 2.67 7.87 12.73
C THR A 500 3.44 9.08 13.25
N GLY A 501 2.88 9.85 14.18
CA GLY A 501 3.39 11.14 14.66
C GLY A 501 3.07 12.31 13.72
N SER A 502 2.94 12.04 12.42
CA SER A 502 2.50 13.02 11.42
C SER A 502 0.99 12.99 11.18
N ARG A 503 0.36 11.80 11.31
CA ARG A 503 -1.09 11.62 11.11
C ARG A 503 -1.60 10.33 11.72
N VAL A 504 -2.90 10.30 11.98
CA VAL A 504 -3.63 9.09 12.35
C VAL A 504 -4.22 8.45 11.10
N VAL A 505 -3.85 7.20 10.84
CA VAL A 505 -4.36 6.39 9.72
C VAL A 505 -5.36 5.37 10.26
N LYS A 506 -6.62 5.45 9.81
CA LYS A 506 -7.66 4.48 10.17
C LYS A 506 -7.56 3.23 9.30
N LEU A 507 -7.86 2.08 9.89
CA LEU A 507 -7.73 0.76 9.26
C LEU A 507 -9.01 -0.07 9.41
N GLY A 508 -9.31 -0.92 8.42
CA GLY A 508 -10.46 -1.82 8.52
C GLY A 508 -10.40 -3.06 7.63
N ALA A 509 -11.20 -4.05 8.00
CA ALA A 509 -11.41 -5.27 7.22
C ALA A 509 -12.84 -5.30 6.66
N HIS A 510 -12.95 -5.18 5.34
CA HIS A 510 -14.21 -5.21 4.60
C HIS A 510 -14.12 -6.26 3.49
N PRO A 511 -14.48 -7.54 3.75
CA PRO A 511 -14.62 -8.55 2.71
C PRO A 511 -15.56 -8.05 1.62
N VAL A 512 -15.10 -8.04 0.36
CA VAL A 512 -15.98 -7.66 -0.75
C VAL A 512 -17.17 -8.63 -0.77
N GLY A 513 -18.37 -8.07 -0.84
CA GLY A 513 -19.63 -8.81 -0.90
C GLY A 513 -19.90 -9.38 -2.29
N LEU A 514 -21.12 -9.88 -2.50
CA LEU A 514 -21.60 -10.35 -3.80
C LEU A 514 -22.84 -9.57 -4.23
N ASP A 515 -22.97 -9.30 -5.54
CA ASP A 515 -24.23 -8.85 -6.13
C ASP A 515 -25.17 -10.06 -6.32
N ILE A 516 -26.05 -10.28 -5.35
CA ILE A 516 -26.98 -11.41 -5.36
C ILE A 516 -28.02 -11.31 -6.46
N GLU A 517 -28.43 -10.09 -6.82
CA GLU A 517 -29.39 -9.89 -7.91
C GLU A 517 -28.81 -10.29 -9.25
N ARG A 518 -27.50 -10.14 -9.45
CA ARG A 518 -26.81 -10.68 -10.63
C ARG A 518 -26.94 -12.21 -10.73
N VAL A 519 -26.82 -12.93 -9.61
CA VAL A 519 -27.02 -14.40 -9.57
C VAL A 519 -28.48 -14.75 -9.81
N ARG A 520 -29.41 -14.04 -9.15
CA ARG A 520 -30.86 -14.23 -9.34
C ARG A 520 -31.27 -14.04 -10.79
N ASN A 521 -30.78 -12.98 -11.43
CA ASN A 521 -31.05 -12.68 -12.82
C ASN A 521 -30.49 -13.75 -13.76
N ALA A 522 -29.29 -14.27 -13.49
CA ALA A 522 -28.74 -15.39 -14.25
C ALA A 522 -29.61 -16.65 -14.13
N LEU A 523 -30.04 -17.03 -12.91
CA LEU A 523 -30.93 -18.17 -12.67
C LEU A 523 -32.33 -18.02 -13.32
N ALA A 524 -32.77 -16.78 -13.57
CA ALA A 524 -34.05 -16.50 -14.20
C ALA A 524 -34.02 -16.68 -15.73
N GLN A 525 -32.85 -16.73 -16.36
CA GLN A 525 -32.73 -16.86 -17.82
C GLN A 525 -33.13 -18.26 -18.30
N ASP A 526 -33.90 -18.33 -19.38
CA ASP A 526 -34.36 -19.60 -19.97
C ASP A 526 -33.16 -20.48 -20.37
N LYS A 527 -32.14 -19.90 -21.00
CA LYS A 527 -30.89 -20.60 -21.37
C LYS A 527 -30.21 -21.26 -20.16
N THR A 528 -30.15 -20.58 -19.02
CA THR A 528 -29.56 -21.13 -17.78
C THR A 528 -30.40 -22.28 -17.25
N ARG A 529 -31.74 -22.17 -17.28
CA ARG A 529 -32.65 -23.24 -16.84
C ARG A 529 -32.57 -24.48 -17.73
N GLU A 530 -32.50 -24.28 -19.05
CA GLU A 530 -32.28 -25.35 -20.03
C GLU A 530 -30.93 -26.04 -19.79
N GLN A 531 -29.86 -25.26 -19.58
CA GLN A 531 -28.55 -25.81 -19.26
C GLN A 531 -28.55 -26.62 -17.96
N MET A 532 -29.23 -26.14 -16.91
CA MET A 532 -29.38 -26.89 -15.66
C MET A 532 -30.14 -28.21 -15.88
N ALA A 533 -31.18 -28.23 -16.72
CA ALA A 533 -31.92 -29.45 -17.05
C ALA A 533 -31.03 -30.47 -17.79
N ASN A 534 -30.27 -30.02 -18.78
CA ASN A 534 -29.34 -30.86 -19.53
C ASN A 534 -28.25 -31.44 -18.62
N LEU A 535 -27.62 -30.60 -17.79
CA LEU A 535 -26.59 -31.04 -16.85
C LEU A 535 -27.14 -32.06 -15.84
N ARG A 536 -28.39 -31.89 -15.39
CA ARG A 536 -29.04 -32.84 -14.47
C ARG A 536 -29.24 -34.22 -15.11
N GLU A 537 -29.54 -34.26 -16.40
CA GLU A 537 -29.67 -35.51 -17.16
C GLU A 537 -28.30 -36.17 -17.37
N GLU A 538 -27.31 -35.39 -17.85
CA GLU A 538 -25.95 -35.89 -18.12
C GLU A 538 -25.23 -36.39 -16.87
N LEU A 539 -25.46 -35.74 -15.72
CA LEU A 539 -24.85 -36.09 -14.43
C LEU A 539 -25.70 -37.05 -13.60
N SER A 540 -26.76 -37.62 -14.18
CA SER A 540 -27.66 -38.52 -13.44
C SER A 540 -26.89 -39.71 -12.84
N GLY A 541 -26.96 -39.85 -11.50
CA GLY A 541 -26.26 -40.88 -10.75
C GLY A 541 -24.76 -40.61 -10.49
N ILE A 542 -24.24 -39.46 -10.93
CA ILE A 542 -22.86 -39.01 -10.73
C ILE A 542 -22.87 -37.74 -9.88
N LYS A 543 -22.12 -37.73 -8.78
CA LYS A 543 -21.90 -36.51 -8.00
C LYS A 543 -20.87 -35.61 -8.68
N LEU A 544 -21.19 -34.32 -8.77
CA LEU A 544 -20.34 -33.32 -9.38
C LEU A 544 -19.46 -32.63 -8.34
N ILE A 545 -18.13 -32.75 -8.50
CA ILE A 545 -17.17 -31.87 -7.85
C ILE A 545 -16.82 -30.77 -8.85
N LEU A 546 -17.02 -29.51 -8.47
CA LEU A 546 -16.78 -28.36 -9.33
C LEU A 546 -15.62 -27.53 -8.79
N SER A 547 -14.75 -27.12 -9.69
CA SER A 547 -13.77 -26.05 -9.47
C SER A 547 -13.83 -25.04 -10.59
N VAL A 548 -13.81 -23.75 -10.23
CA VAL A 548 -13.79 -22.62 -11.17
C VAL A 548 -12.71 -21.64 -10.73
N GLU A 549 -11.68 -21.48 -11.54
CA GLU A 549 -10.53 -20.65 -11.20
C GLU A 549 -9.80 -20.16 -12.46
N ARG A 550 -8.89 -19.20 -12.29
CA ARG A 550 -8.01 -18.73 -13.38
C ARG A 550 -6.71 -19.53 -13.34
N LEU A 551 -6.04 -19.66 -14.48
CA LEU A 551 -4.68 -20.20 -14.53
C LEU A 551 -3.75 -19.26 -13.75
N ASP A 552 -3.38 -19.69 -12.55
CA ASP A 552 -2.55 -18.94 -11.63
C ASP A 552 -2.01 -19.90 -10.56
N TYR A 553 -0.71 -19.82 -10.25
CA TYR A 553 -0.06 -20.72 -9.28
C TYR A 553 -0.62 -20.55 -7.87
N THR A 554 -1.26 -19.42 -7.56
CA THR A 554 -1.93 -19.18 -6.28
C THR A 554 -3.17 -20.06 -6.07
N LYS A 555 -3.76 -20.62 -7.14
CA LYS A 555 -5.06 -21.29 -7.09
C LYS A 555 -5.02 -22.77 -6.73
N GLY A 556 -3.82 -23.37 -6.66
CA GLY A 556 -3.66 -24.74 -6.16
C GLY A 556 -4.30 -25.81 -7.06
N ILE A 557 -4.39 -25.55 -8.39
CA ILE A 557 -5.02 -26.47 -9.36
C ILE A 557 -4.27 -27.80 -9.39
N LEU A 558 -2.94 -27.76 -9.38
CA LEU A 558 -2.11 -28.95 -9.48
C LEU A 558 -2.26 -29.82 -8.22
N GLU A 559 -2.19 -29.20 -7.04
CA GLU A 559 -2.35 -29.83 -5.73
C GLU A 559 -3.74 -30.49 -5.62
N LYS A 560 -4.79 -29.83 -6.11
CA LYS A 560 -6.15 -30.35 -6.19
C LYS A 560 -6.25 -31.59 -7.09
N LEU A 561 -5.63 -31.55 -8.27
CA LEU A 561 -5.61 -32.70 -9.18
C LEU A 561 -4.86 -33.89 -8.57
N GLN A 562 -3.74 -33.64 -7.89
CA GLN A 562 -3.00 -34.67 -7.17
C GLN A 562 -3.82 -35.28 -6.01
N ALA A 563 -4.54 -34.44 -5.25
CA ALA A 563 -5.43 -34.90 -4.20
C ALA A 563 -6.62 -35.71 -4.75
N TYR A 564 -7.18 -35.30 -5.89
CA TYR A 564 -8.23 -36.04 -6.58
C TYR A 564 -7.73 -37.40 -7.09
N GLU A 565 -6.50 -37.45 -7.62
CA GLU A 565 -5.87 -38.71 -8.01
C GLU A 565 -5.75 -39.68 -6.83
N ARG A 566 -5.31 -39.17 -5.68
CA ARG A 566 -5.22 -39.94 -4.43
C ARG A 566 -6.59 -40.40 -3.94
N LEU A 567 -7.58 -39.50 -3.92
CA LEU A 567 -8.98 -39.82 -3.56
C LEU A 567 -9.50 -41.02 -4.37
N LEU A 568 -9.30 -41.01 -5.70
CA LEU A 568 -9.72 -42.10 -6.57
C LEU A 568 -8.93 -43.39 -6.37
N ALA A 569 -7.63 -43.30 -6.06
CA ALA A 569 -6.79 -44.46 -5.79
C ALA A 569 -7.21 -45.17 -4.49
N ASP A 570 -7.47 -44.39 -3.44
CA ASP A 570 -7.76 -44.88 -2.10
C ASP A 570 -9.22 -45.36 -1.96
N ASN A 571 -10.12 -44.88 -2.84
CA ASN A 571 -11.57 -45.14 -2.75
C ASN A 571 -12.16 -45.66 -4.08
N PRO A 572 -11.90 -46.93 -4.46
CA PRO A 572 -12.43 -47.52 -5.69
C PRO A 572 -13.95 -47.50 -5.79
N GLU A 573 -14.67 -47.42 -4.66
CA GLU A 573 -16.12 -47.34 -4.62
C GLU A 573 -16.69 -46.03 -5.19
N LEU A 574 -15.87 -44.99 -5.35
CA LEU A 574 -16.25 -43.72 -5.97
C LEU A 574 -16.17 -43.75 -7.51
N HIS A 575 -15.53 -44.76 -8.09
CA HIS A 575 -15.38 -44.85 -9.54
C HIS A 575 -16.75 -44.91 -10.23
N LYS A 576 -16.92 -44.10 -11.29
CA LYS A 576 -18.19 -43.89 -12.02
C LYS A 576 -19.31 -43.23 -11.21
N LYS A 577 -19.06 -42.84 -9.96
CA LYS A 577 -20.04 -42.16 -9.10
C LYS A 577 -19.71 -40.69 -8.88
N ILE A 578 -18.49 -40.27 -9.18
CA ILE A 578 -18.06 -38.88 -9.06
C ILE A 578 -17.32 -38.43 -10.32
N THR A 579 -17.40 -37.14 -10.63
CA THR A 579 -16.61 -36.49 -11.67
C THR A 579 -16.14 -35.13 -11.17
N LEU A 580 -14.86 -34.82 -11.40
CA LEU A 580 -14.31 -33.47 -11.20
C LEU A 580 -14.44 -32.68 -12.50
N VAL A 581 -15.19 -31.58 -12.46
CA VAL A 581 -15.21 -30.57 -13.51
C VAL A 581 -14.33 -29.41 -13.06
N SER A 582 -13.28 -29.13 -13.83
CA SER A 582 -12.34 -28.04 -13.56
C SER A 582 -12.37 -27.04 -14.70
N ILE A 583 -12.99 -25.89 -14.46
CA ILE A 583 -13.04 -24.76 -15.39
C ILE A 583 -11.87 -23.83 -15.07
N CYS A 584 -10.86 -23.82 -15.93
CA CYS A 584 -9.65 -23.01 -15.81
C CYS A 584 -9.66 -21.91 -16.88
N VAL A 585 -9.79 -20.66 -16.44
CA VAL A 585 -9.77 -19.51 -17.35
C VAL A 585 -8.31 -19.18 -17.72
N PRO A 586 -7.94 -19.16 -19.01
CA PRO A 586 -6.57 -18.88 -19.44
C PRO A 586 -6.08 -17.49 -18.97
N ALA A 587 -4.77 -17.38 -18.73
CA ALA A 587 -4.12 -16.08 -18.56
C ALA A 587 -4.05 -15.32 -19.90
N ALA A 588 -3.68 -14.03 -19.85
CA ALA A 588 -3.38 -13.28 -21.07
C ALA A 588 -2.20 -13.94 -21.82
N ARG A 589 -2.22 -13.94 -23.15
CA ARG A 589 -1.23 -14.66 -23.98
C ARG A 589 0.21 -14.23 -23.73
N GLU A 590 0.41 -13.00 -23.27
CA GLU A 590 1.71 -12.43 -22.97
C GLU A 590 2.28 -12.85 -21.61
N MET A 591 1.49 -13.55 -20.77
CA MET A 591 1.88 -13.96 -19.41
C MET A 591 2.51 -15.36 -19.39
N THR A 592 3.76 -15.45 -19.87
CA THR A 592 4.51 -16.73 -19.98
C THR A 592 4.90 -17.35 -18.63
N ILE A 593 4.81 -16.60 -17.53
CA ILE A 593 5.09 -17.10 -16.16
C ILE A 593 4.21 -18.31 -15.77
N TYR A 594 3.08 -18.53 -16.45
CA TYR A 594 2.15 -19.62 -16.18
C TYR A 594 2.30 -20.84 -17.10
N ASP A 595 3.17 -20.81 -18.11
CA ASP A 595 3.27 -21.84 -19.15
C ASP A 595 3.69 -23.21 -18.57
N GLU A 596 4.63 -23.21 -17.63
CA GLU A 596 5.07 -24.43 -16.94
C GLU A 596 3.94 -25.04 -16.11
N LEU A 597 3.22 -24.20 -15.35
CA LEU A 597 2.08 -24.64 -14.55
C LEU A 597 0.97 -25.22 -15.44
N GLN A 598 0.67 -24.57 -16.56
CA GLN A 598 -0.32 -25.07 -17.52
C GLN A 598 0.07 -26.48 -18.01
N SER A 599 1.34 -26.66 -18.40
CA SER A 599 1.85 -27.96 -18.85
C SER A 599 1.71 -29.04 -17.77
N GLN A 600 2.03 -28.70 -16.51
CA GLN A 600 1.88 -29.62 -15.37
C GLN A 600 0.42 -29.99 -15.10
N ILE A 601 -0.51 -29.04 -15.21
CA ILE A 601 -1.95 -29.26 -15.07
C ILE A 601 -2.46 -30.20 -16.17
N GLU A 602 -2.14 -29.92 -17.43
CA GLU A 602 -2.57 -30.75 -18.57
C GLU A 602 -2.04 -32.18 -18.48
N GLN A 603 -0.77 -32.33 -18.06
CA GLN A 603 -0.17 -33.65 -17.79
C GLN A 603 -0.88 -34.38 -16.65
N ALA A 604 -1.22 -33.69 -15.55
CA ALA A 604 -1.94 -34.29 -14.44
C ALA A 604 -3.35 -34.75 -14.85
N VAL A 605 -4.08 -33.92 -15.61
CA VAL A 605 -5.39 -34.29 -16.17
C VAL A 605 -5.28 -35.54 -17.06
N GLY A 606 -4.31 -35.55 -17.99
CA GLY A 606 -4.06 -36.68 -18.87
C GLY A 606 -3.71 -37.97 -18.11
N ARG A 607 -2.86 -37.86 -17.09
CA ARG A 607 -2.46 -38.97 -16.22
C ARG A 607 -3.66 -39.56 -15.46
N ILE A 608 -4.47 -38.72 -14.81
CA ILE A 608 -5.65 -39.16 -14.04
C ILE A 608 -6.65 -39.86 -14.95
N ASN A 609 -7.00 -39.22 -16.07
CA ASN A 609 -7.95 -39.80 -17.02
C ASN A 609 -7.42 -41.09 -17.65
N GLY A 610 -6.13 -41.15 -18.03
CA GLY A 610 -5.51 -42.36 -18.56
C GLY A 610 -5.54 -43.53 -17.59
N ARG A 611 -5.44 -43.27 -16.27
CA ARG A 611 -5.45 -44.30 -15.22
C ARG A 611 -6.86 -44.76 -14.85
N PHE A 612 -7.82 -43.84 -14.71
CA PHE A 612 -9.12 -44.14 -14.10
C PHE A 612 -10.31 -44.16 -15.05
N ALA A 613 -10.21 -43.59 -16.26
CA ALA A 613 -11.36 -43.52 -17.17
C ALA A 613 -11.91 -44.91 -17.53
N ARG A 614 -13.22 -44.94 -17.79
CA ARG A 614 -13.97 -46.12 -18.24
C ARG A 614 -14.89 -45.70 -19.38
N VAL A 615 -15.39 -46.66 -20.16
CA VAL A 615 -16.41 -46.36 -21.17
C VAL A 615 -17.60 -45.67 -20.50
N GLY A 616 -17.94 -44.47 -20.98
CA GLY A 616 -19.02 -43.64 -20.45
C GLY A 616 -18.69 -42.84 -19.17
N TRP A 617 -17.45 -42.87 -18.68
CA TRP A 617 -17.05 -42.09 -17.49
C TRP A 617 -15.65 -41.51 -17.63
N THR A 618 -15.58 -40.17 -17.60
CA THR A 618 -14.33 -39.40 -17.58
C THR A 618 -14.15 -38.80 -16.19
N PRO A 619 -13.15 -39.24 -15.40
CA PRO A 619 -12.95 -38.80 -14.02
C PRO A 619 -12.71 -37.29 -13.87
N VAL A 620 -11.98 -36.68 -14.80
CA VAL A 620 -11.70 -35.24 -14.83
C VAL A 620 -12.13 -34.64 -16.17
N GLN A 621 -13.09 -33.73 -16.13
CA GLN A 621 -13.45 -32.88 -17.27
C GLN A 621 -12.78 -31.51 -17.09
N PHE A 622 -11.74 -31.27 -17.87
CA PHE A 622 -10.96 -30.03 -17.81
C PHE A 622 -11.32 -29.10 -18.96
N PHE A 623 -11.76 -27.88 -18.63
CA PHE A 623 -12.09 -26.85 -19.62
C PHE A 623 -11.10 -25.69 -19.49
N PHE A 624 -10.26 -25.51 -20.51
CA PHE A 624 -9.31 -24.40 -20.59
C PHE A 624 -9.87 -23.24 -21.43
N ARG A 625 -10.94 -22.61 -20.94
CA ARG A 625 -11.63 -21.49 -21.58
C ARG A 625 -12.49 -20.73 -20.58
N SER A 626 -12.81 -19.47 -20.87
CA SER A 626 -13.81 -18.73 -20.10
C SER A 626 -15.22 -19.22 -20.42
N PHE A 627 -16.07 -19.26 -19.40
CA PHE A 627 -17.50 -19.50 -19.54
C PHE A 627 -18.23 -18.19 -19.23
N PRO A 628 -19.30 -17.85 -19.99
CA PRO A 628 -20.23 -16.80 -19.61
C PRO A 628 -20.78 -17.02 -18.20
N PHE A 629 -21.05 -15.95 -17.47
CA PHE A 629 -21.48 -16.04 -16.07
C PHE A 629 -22.78 -16.84 -15.90
N ASP A 630 -23.74 -16.66 -16.80
CA ASP A 630 -25.01 -17.41 -16.87
C ASP A 630 -24.80 -18.92 -17.01
N GLU A 631 -23.77 -19.35 -17.73
CA GLU A 631 -23.41 -20.76 -17.88
C GLU A 631 -22.75 -21.29 -16.62
N VAL A 632 -21.82 -20.54 -16.00
CA VAL A 632 -21.17 -20.95 -14.76
C VAL A 632 -22.17 -21.09 -13.61
N VAL A 633 -23.18 -20.21 -13.53
CA VAL A 633 -24.26 -20.31 -12.53
C VAL A 633 -25.03 -21.63 -12.66
N ALA A 634 -25.25 -22.15 -13.88
CA ALA A 634 -25.86 -23.48 -14.04
C ALA A 634 -24.98 -24.59 -13.43
N TRP A 635 -23.65 -24.52 -13.61
CA TRP A 635 -22.72 -25.44 -12.98
C TRP A 635 -22.71 -25.32 -11.46
N TYR A 636 -22.70 -24.10 -10.92
CA TYR A 636 -22.80 -23.89 -9.46
C TYR A 636 -24.07 -24.51 -8.89
N ALA A 637 -25.21 -24.41 -9.58
CA ALA A 637 -26.47 -24.98 -9.13
C ALA A 637 -26.47 -26.52 -9.13
N MET A 638 -25.73 -27.15 -10.05
CA MET A 638 -25.65 -28.62 -10.17
C MET A 638 -24.54 -29.25 -9.34
N ALA A 639 -23.59 -28.48 -8.82
CA ALA A 639 -22.45 -29.02 -8.06
C ALA A 639 -22.86 -29.57 -6.69
N ASP A 640 -22.45 -30.81 -6.40
CA ASP A 640 -22.58 -31.43 -5.07
C ASP A 640 -21.48 -30.95 -4.12
N VAL A 641 -20.27 -30.74 -4.65
CA VAL A 641 -19.13 -30.21 -3.91
C VAL A 641 -18.49 -29.09 -4.72
N MET A 642 -18.37 -27.91 -4.12
CA MET A 642 -17.55 -26.83 -4.64
C MET A 642 -16.18 -26.87 -3.97
N TRP A 643 -15.12 -27.10 -4.74
CA TRP A 643 -13.79 -27.37 -4.21
C TRP A 643 -12.81 -26.25 -4.55
N ILE A 644 -12.74 -25.26 -3.66
CA ILE A 644 -11.93 -24.05 -3.80
C ILE A 644 -10.70 -24.16 -2.90
N THR A 645 -9.54 -24.46 -3.49
CA THR A 645 -8.33 -24.81 -2.73
C THR A 645 -7.11 -23.94 -3.07
N PRO A 646 -7.24 -22.60 -3.14
CA PRO A 646 -6.09 -21.76 -3.42
C PRO A 646 -5.04 -21.88 -2.31
N LEU A 647 -3.77 -21.92 -2.69
CA LEU A 647 -2.63 -21.84 -1.78
C LEU A 647 -2.62 -20.50 -1.02
N ARG A 648 -2.99 -19.42 -1.71
CA ARG A 648 -3.26 -18.09 -1.14
C ARG A 648 -4.31 -17.36 -1.96
N ASP A 649 -5.24 -16.68 -1.31
CA ASP A 649 -6.21 -15.81 -1.98
C ASP A 649 -6.59 -14.62 -1.10
N GLY A 650 -6.69 -13.43 -1.69
CA GLY A 650 -7.11 -12.22 -0.95
C GLY A 650 -8.50 -12.35 -0.35
N LEU A 651 -9.42 -12.99 -1.09
CA LEU A 651 -10.78 -13.30 -0.64
C LEU A 651 -11.31 -14.61 -1.26
N ASN A 652 -11.52 -14.62 -2.59
CA ASN A 652 -12.24 -15.63 -3.39
C ASN A 652 -13.77 -15.40 -3.52
N LEU A 653 -14.19 -14.70 -4.58
CA LEU A 653 -15.61 -14.44 -4.86
C LEU A 653 -16.37 -15.66 -5.41
N VAL A 654 -15.67 -16.60 -6.05
CA VAL A 654 -16.27 -17.82 -6.59
C VAL A 654 -16.94 -18.64 -5.49
N ALA A 655 -16.34 -18.70 -4.29
CA ALA A 655 -16.97 -19.32 -3.12
C ALA A 655 -18.32 -18.68 -2.77
N LYS A 656 -18.39 -17.34 -2.77
CA LYS A 656 -19.62 -16.58 -2.50
C LYS A 656 -20.66 -16.76 -3.61
N GLU A 657 -20.23 -16.78 -4.88
CA GLU A 657 -21.09 -17.04 -6.05
C GLU A 657 -21.76 -18.42 -5.98
N PHE A 658 -21.01 -19.46 -5.60
CA PHE A 658 -21.55 -20.79 -5.38
C PHE A 658 -22.58 -20.81 -4.24
N ILE A 659 -22.25 -20.23 -3.08
CA ILE A 659 -23.15 -20.16 -1.92
C ILE A 659 -24.45 -19.45 -2.29
N ALA A 660 -24.37 -18.30 -2.96
CA ALA A 660 -25.56 -17.55 -3.37
C ALA A 660 -26.42 -18.36 -4.36
N THR A 661 -25.80 -19.04 -5.32
CA THR A 661 -26.52 -19.87 -6.29
C THR A 661 -27.24 -21.04 -5.61
N GLN A 662 -26.56 -21.75 -4.71
CA GLN A 662 -27.12 -22.87 -3.97
C GLN A 662 -28.23 -22.40 -3.01
N GLY A 663 -28.05 -21.29 -2.31
CA GLY A 663 -29.07 -20.71 -1.43
C GLY A 663 -30.32 -20.27 -2.18
N LEU A 664 -30.17 -19.62 -3.34
CA LEU A 664 -31.28 -19.17 -4.17
C LEU A 664 -32.06 -20.32 -4.85
N THR A 665 -31.47 -21.50 -4.94
CA THR A 665 -32.10 -22.68 -5.55
C THR A 665 -32.53 -23.73 -4.52
N ASP A 666 -32.50 -23.40 -3.22
CA ASP A 666 -32.75 -24.34 -2.11
C ASP A 666 -31.92 -25.63 -2.23
N GLY A 667 -30.67 -25.46 -2.66
CA GLY A 667 -29.71 -26.50 -2.93
C GLY A 667 -29.18 -27.20 -1.68
N GLN A 668 -28.17 -28.04 -1.87
CA GLN A 668 -27.53 -28.80 -0.80
C GLN A 668 -26.05 -29.08 -1.07
N GLY A 669 -25.44 -28.28 -1.96
CA GLY A 669 -24.02 -28.40 -2.26
C GLY A 669 -23.14 -28.02 -1.07
N VAL A 670 -21.99 -28.68 -0.95
CA VAL A 670 -21.03 -28.47 0.13
C VAL A 670 -19.84 -27.65 -0.37
N LEU A 671 -19.48 -26.60 0.35
CA LEU A 671 -18.27 -25.82 0.08
C LEU A 671 -17.09 -26.42 0.86
N ALA A 672 -16.09 -26.94 0.13
CA ALA A 672 -14.76 -27.26 0.65
C ALA A 672 -13.81 -26.11 0.27
N LEU A 673 -13.24 -25.43 1.26
CA LEU A 673 -12.55 -24.16 1.10
C LEU A 673 -11.16 -24.19 1.74
N SER A 674 -10.15 -23.71 1.03
CA SER A 674 -8.81 -23.48 1.60
C SER A 674 -8.89 -22.57 2.82
N GLU A 675 -8.24 -22.95 3.91
CA GLU A 675 -8.07 -22.08 5.09
C GLU A 675 -7.17 -20.85 4.82
N PHE A 676 -6.55 -20.79 3.64
CA PHE A 676 -5.71 -19.68 3.18
C PHE A 676 -6.42 -18.74 2.18
N ALA A 677 -7.70 -18.97 1.91
CA ALA A 677 -8.55 -18.02 1.21
C ALA A 677 -9.13 -17.01 2.19
N GLY A 678 -9.11 -15.70 1.88
CA GLY A 678 -9.69 -14.70 2.78
C GLY A 678 -11.17 -14.93 3.12
N ALA A 679 -11.94 -15.54 2.22
CA ALA A 679 -13.34 -15.89 2.48
C ALA A 679 -13.50 -16.89 3.65
N ALA A 680 -12.48 -17.71 3.96
CA ALA A 680 -12.50 -18.62 5.10
C ALA A 680 -12.58 -17.89 6.45
N ALA A 681 -12.14 -16.62 6.51
CA ALA A 681 -12.26 -15.81 7.71
C ALA A 681 -13.72 -15.42 8.02
N GLU A 682 -14.62 -15.40 7.03
CA GLU A 682 -16.01 -14.95 7.18
C GLU A 682 -17.02 -16.10 7.04
N LEU A 683 -16.74 -17.10 6.20
CA LEU A 683 -17.69 -18.14 5.78
C LEU A 683 -17.79 -19.32 6.79
N LYS A 684 -18.44 -19.06 7.93
CA LYS A 684 -18.78 -20.08 8.94
C LYS A 684 -19.76 -21.08 8.36
N GLY A 685 -19.32 -22.33 8.22
CA GLY A 685 -20.10 -23.42 7.62
C GLY A 685 -19.33 -24.20 6.55
N ALA A 686 -18.31 -23.59 5.93
CA ALA A 686 -17.44 -24.27 4.98
C ALA A 686 -16.63 -25.40 5.66
N LEU A 687 -16.30 -26.45 4.89
CA LEU A 687 -15.28 -27.42 5.29
C LEU A 687 -13.90 -26.85 4.94
N LEU A 688 -13.16 -26.43 5.96
CA LEU A 688 -11.82 -25.89 5.77
C LEU A 688 -10.81 -27.00 5.49
N THR A 689 -9.85 -26.72 4.60
CA THR A 689 -8.78 -27.65 4.24
C THR A 689 -7.46 -26.91 4.02
N ASN A 690 -6.35 -27.58 4.33
CA ASN A 690 -5.01 -27.12 4.05
C ASN A 690 -4.56 -27.62 2.66
N PRO A 691 -4.44 -26.73 1.65
CA PRO A 691 -4.06 -27.10 0.29
C PRO A 691 -2.59 -27.53 0.16
N HIS A 692 -1.76 -27.33 1.19
CA HIS A 692 -0.40 -27.86 1.25
C HIS A 692 -0.33 -29.32 1.70
N ASP A 693 -1.44 -29.88 2.18
CA ASP A 693 -1.56 -31.28 2.55
C ASP A 693 -2.51 -32.00 1.59
N THR A 694 -1.92 -32.74 0.65
CA THR A 694 -2.68 -33.56 -0.32
C THR A 694 -3.59 -34.58 0.36
N ALA A 695 -3.25 -35.06 1.55
CA ALA A 695 -4.07 -36.01 2.27
C ALA A 695 -5.29 -35.35 2.90
N ASP A 696 -5.12 -34.17 3.51
CA ASP A 696 -6.22 -33.38 4.03
C ASP A 696 -7.19 -32.93 2.93
N LEU A 697 -6.67 -32.48 1.78
CA LEU A 697 -7.48 -32.14 0.61
C LEU A 697 -8.37 -33.30 0.17
N ALA A 698 -7.78 -34.49 -0.01
CA ALA A 698 -8.51 -35.68 -0.41
C ALA A 698 -9.55 -36.09 0.64
N GLN A 699 -9.19 -36.07 1.93
CA GLN A 699 -10.07 -36.44 3.03
C GLN A 699 -11.24 -35.48 3.18
N THR A 700 -10.99 -34.18 3.06
CA THR A 700 -12.04 -33.14 3.13
C THR A 700 -13.01 -33.25 1.96
N CYS A 701 -12.51 -33.52 0.74
CA CYS A 701 -13.35 -33.78 -0.41
C CYS A 701 -14.19 -35.07 -0.24
N TYR A 702 -13.60 -36.14 0.30
CA TYR A 702 -14.31 -37.36 0.65
C TYR A 702 -15.43 -37.11 1.67
N LEU A 703 -15.14 -36.32 2.71
CA LEU A 703 -16.15 -35.92 3.71
C LEU A 703 -17.27 -35.12 3.07
N ALA A 704 -16.95 -34.13 2.23
CA ALA A 704 -17.92 -33.31 1.51
C ALA A 704 -18.86 -34.16 0.65
N LEU A 705 -18.31 -35.12 -0.11
CA LEU A 705 -19.07 -36.05 -0.94
C LEU A 705 -20.03 -36.93 -0.12
N ASN A 706 -19.65 -37.30 1.10
CA ASN A 706 -20.41 -38.22 1.95
C ASN A 706 -21.25 -37.51 3.03
N MET A 707 -21.29 -36.18 3.03
CA MET A 707 -22.00 -35.39 4.03
C MET A 707 -23.51 -35.71 4.03
N PRO A 708 -24.11 -35.97 5.21
CA PRO A 708 -25.56 -36.12 5.31
C PRO A 708 -26.28 -34.86 4.82
N LYS A 709 -27.35 -35.03 4.03
CA LYS A 709 -28.12 -33.91 3.43
C LYS A 709 -28.61 -32.89 4.46
N ALA A 710 -28.95 -33.32 5.67
CA ALA A 710 -29.38 -32.44 6.74
C ALA A 710 -28.26 -31.51 7.22
N GLU A 711 -27.04 -32.03 7.36
CA GLU A 711 -25.86 -31.24 7.72
C GLU A 711 -25.47 -30.29 6.59
N ALA A 712 -25.44 -30.77 5.34
CA ALA A 712 -25.12 -29.96 4.17
C ALA A 712 -26.05 -28.74 4.04
N ARG A 713 -27.37 -28.95 4.20
CA ARG A 713 -28.35 -27.85 4.21
C ARG A 713 -28.21 -26.92 5.40
N ALA A 714 -27.81 -27.40 6.58
CA ALA A 714 -27.58 -26.55 7.74
C ALA A 714 -26.39 -25.61 7.50
N ARG A 715 -25.26 -26.16 7.04
CA ARG A 715 -24.06 -25.39 6.68
C ARG A 715 -24.33 -24.39 5.55
N LEU A 716 -25.02 -24.82 4.50
CA LEU A 716 -25.36 -23.95 3.38
C LEU A 716 -26.25 -22.78 3.80
N ARG A 717 -27.23 -22.99 4.69
CA ARG A 717 -28.07 -21.90 5.21
C ARG A 717 -27.24 -20.87 5.99
N GLU A 718 -26.35 -21.32 6.87
CA GLU A 718 -25.44 -20.42 7.60
C GLU A 718 -24.56 -19.60 6.64
N LEU A 719 -23.97 -20.27 5.64
CA LEU A 719 -23.17 -19.61 4.60
C LEU A 719 -23.98 -18.60 3.79
N PHE A 720 -25.20 -18.96 3.39
CA PHE A 720 -26.07 -18.12 2.58
C PHE A 720 -26.56 -16.90 3.36
N ASP A 721 -26.87 -17.05 4.65
CA ASP A 721 -27.21 -15.92 5.53
C ASP A 721 -26.05 -14.92 5.60
N ILE A 722 -24.80 -15.41 5.73
CA ILE A 722 -23.60 -14.56 5.74
C ILE A 722 -23.41 -13.82 4.41
N VAL A 723 -23.49 -14.53 3.28
CA VAL A 723 -23.31 -13.93 1.94
C VAL A 723 -24.44 -12.95 1.60
N SER A 724 -25.67 -13.23 2.06
CA SER A 724 -26.84 -12.36 1.84
C SER A 724 -26.80 -11.11 2.69
N TYR A 725 -26.32 -11.22 3.92
CA TYR A 725 -26.19 -10.08 4.82
C TYR A 725 -25.02 -9.18 4.44
N ASN A 726 -23.88 -9.77 4.06
CA ASN A 726 -22.65 -9.06 3.67
C ASN A 726 -22.57 -8.93 2.15
N ASP A 727 -23.61 -8.34 1.57
CA ASP A 727 -23.70 -8.09 0.14
C ASP A 727 -22.73 -7.00 -0.31
N ILE A 728 -22.75 -6.76 -1.62
CA ILE A 728 -21.84 -5.82 -2.26
C ILE A 728 -22.10 -4.36 -1.91
N ARG A 729 -23.34 -3.99 -1.57
CA ARG A 729 -23.70 -2.62 -1.18
C ARG A 729 -23.17 -2.35 0.21
N ARG A 730 -23.46 -3.27 1.14
CA ARG A 730 -22.98 -3.20 2.52
C ARG A 730 -21.46 -3.06 2.60
N TRP A 731 -20.72 -3.78 1.75
CA TRP A 731 -19.26 -3.65 1.69
C TRP A 731 -18.80 -2.19 1.48
N GLY A 732 -19.38 -1.48 0.51
CA GLY A 732 -18.95 -0.11 0.26
C GLY A 732 -19.59 0.92 1.17
N ASP A 733 -20.81 0.66 1.68
CA ASP A 733 -21.40 1.50 2.73
C ASP A 733 -20.56 1.46 4.02
N GLU A 734 -20.13 0.26 4.45
CA GLU A 734 -19.25 0.09 5.61
C GLU A 734 -17.86 0.71 5.37
N PHE A 735 -17.30 0.57 4.16
CA PHE A 735 -16.03 1.20 3.82
C PHE A 735 -16.14 2.72 3.85
N LEU A 736 -17.12 3.32 3.16
CA LEU A 736 -17.31 4.77 3.11
C LEU A 736 -17.69 5.35 4.48
N ALA A 737 -18.43 4.62 5.30
CA ALA A 737 -18.66 4.99 6.70
C ALA A 737 -17.36 5.00 7.51
N GLY A 738 -16.42 4.09 7.25
CA GLY A 738 -15.09 4.10 7.85
C GLY A 738 -14.21 5.28 7.41
N VAL A 739 -14.40 5.76 6.17
CA VAL A 739 -13.73 6.95 5.61
C VAL A 739 -14.31 8.24 6.18
N ALA A 740 -15.62 8.28 6.45
CA ALA A 740 -16.28 9.43 7.04
C ALA A 740 -15.78 9.67 8.47
N GLU A 741 -15.43 10.91 8.80
CA GLU A 741 -15.21 11.30 10.19
C GLU A 741 -16.55 11.29 10.94
N PRO A 742 -16.65 10.67 12.12
CA PRO A 742 -17.71 11.05 13.03
C PRO A 742 -17.45 12.50 13.47
N GLU A 743 -18.40 13.39 13.17
CA GLU A 743 -18.34 14.84 13.49
C GLU A 743 -17.98 15.13 14.95
N GLU A 744 -18.16 14.17 15.88
CA GLU A 744 -17.86 14.31 17.30
C GLU A 744 -16.37 14.12 17.69
N GLU A 745 -15.54 13.45 16.88
CA GLU A 745 -14.10 13.27 17.21
C GLU A 745 -13.25 14.49 16.84
N ALA A 746 -13.59 15.20 15.75
CA ALA A 746 -12.88 16.41 15.34
C ALA A 746 -13.03 17.54 16.38
N GLU A 747 -14.22 17.72 16.96
CA GLU A 747 -14.43 18.67 18.05
C GLU A 747 -13.72 18.26 19.36
N ASN A 748 -13.63 16.97 19.65
CA ASN A 748 -12.95 16.51 20.88
C ASN A 748 -11.42 16.55 20.77
N VAL A 749 -10.84 16.28 19.59
CA VAL A 749 -9.40 16.45 19.35
C VAL A 749 -9.03 17.93 19.39
N LEU A 750 -9.86 18.82 18.84
CA LEU A 750 -9.66 20.28 18.93
C LEU A 750 -9.85 20.82 20.36
N ARG A 751 -10.75 20.24 21.16
CA ARG A 751 -10.91 20.60 22.59
C ARG A 751 -9.78 20.08 23.47
N LEU A 752 -9.18 18.94 23.14
CA LEU A 752 -8.01 18.40 23.85
C LEU A 752 -6.72 19.12 23.45
N ALA A 753 -6.63 19.67 22.23
CA ALA A 753 -5.50 20.50 21.79
C ALA A 753 -5.58 21.96 22.28
N ALA A 754 -6.76 22.43 22.72
CA ALA A 754 -6.99 23.76 23.28
C ALA A 754 -7.01 23.80 24.82
N GLY A 755 -6.69 22.67 25.48
CA GLY A 755 -6.79 22.47 26.93
C GLY A 755 -5.44 22.36 27.63
#